data_AF-A0AAV2M7G2-F1
#
_entry.id   AF-A0AAV2M7G2-F1
#
_cell.length_a   1.000
_cell.length_b   1.000
_cell.length_c   1.000
_cell.angle_alpha   90.00
_cell.angle_beta   90.00
_cell.angle_gamma   90.00
#
_symmetry.space_group_name_H-M   'P 1'
#
loop_
_entity.id
_entity.type
_entity.pdbx_description
1 polymer ?
#
loop_
_entity_poly.entity_id
_entity_poly.type
_entity_poly.pdbx_seq_one_letter_code
_entity_poly.pdbx_strand_id
1 'polypeptide(L)'
;MDWLERVTAGDTVMSPVRPGVERVEQPQVQVGGLHISPGEVHIRSDSLLTMPAIFSIAAGGGMLLIIVILVLLAYRRKSHENDLTLKRLQMQMDNLESRVALECKEAFAELQTDINELTSDLDRAGIPYLDYRTYAMRVLFPGIDDHPVLRELEVHGSGQVGVEKALKQFAQLVNNKVFLLTFIRTLELQRSFSMRDRGYVASLIMTALQGRLEYATDILKHLLSDLIERNLESKNHPKLLLRRTESVAEKMLTNWFAFLLHKFLKECAGEPLFMLFCAIKQQMEKGPIDSITGEARYSLSEDKLIRQQIEYKTLTLSCVNPDNENSPEIPVKVLNCDTISQVKEKILDAVYKNMPYSQRPRAGDMDLEWRQGRTARVVLQDEDITTKIESDWKRLNTLLHYQVSDRCVVALVPKQMSSFNIPSSASFPRSISRYGVDVPFRSTPTSPDSPHSRVPMLTPDLESGVKVWHLVKNHDHGDQKEGERGSKMVSEIYLTRLLATKGTLQKFVDDLFETLFSTVCRGTALPLAIKYMFDFLDEQADGHGIHDMDVRHTWKSNCLPLRFWVNVIKNPQFVFDIHKSSITDACLSVVAQTFMDSCSTSEHRLGKDSPSTKLLYAKDIPHYKSWVERYYADISRLPAISDQDMNAYLAEQARLHSSEFNVLSALHEIFTYVSKYSQEITEALEHDEQAQKQKLAYKVEQIISAMSAES
;
A
#
# COMPACT_ATOMS: atom_id res chain seq x y z
N MET A 1 12.27 -86.46 -33.36
CA MET A 1 11.54 -87.33 -34.29
C MET A 1 10.33 -86.56 -34.75
N ASP A 2 10.30 -86.33 -36.06
CA ASP A 2 9.16 -86.22 -37.00
C ASP A 2 8.01 -85.25 -36.69
N TRP A 3 7.46 -84.50 -37.64
CA TRP A 3 7.82 -83.95 -38.95
C TRP A 3 6.52 -83.25 -39.43
N LEU A 4 6.67 -82.09 -40.12
CA LEU A 4 5.77 -81.54 -41.15
C LEU A 4 4.35 -81.07 -40.69
N GLU A 5 3.74 -80.00 -41.22
CA GLU A 5 3.95 -79.27 -42.46
C GLU A 5 3.24 -77.90 -42.41
N ARG A 6 3.74 -76.95 -43.21
CA ARG A 6 3.14 -75.64 -43.50
C ARG A 6 1.96 -75.78 -44.45
N VAL A 7 0.99 -74.87 -44.37
CA VAL A 7 0.40 -74.28 -45.59
C VAL A 7 0.17 -72.78 -45.39
N THR A 8 1.05 -72.00 -46.02
CA THR A 8 0.80 -70.64 -46.50
C THR A 8 0.56 -70.71 -48.00
N ALA A 9 -0.37 -69.91 -48.51
CA ALA A 9 -0.29 -69.11 -49.74
C ALA A 9 -1.64 -69.07 -50.50
N GLY A 10 -2.03 -67.85 -50.86
CA GLY A 10 -3.16 -67.56 -51.72
C GLY A 10 -3.37 -66.05 -51.75
N ASP A 11 -2.37 -65.31 -52.26
CA ASP A 11 -2.50 -63.89 -52.56
C ASP A 11 -3.72 -63.66 -53.45
N THR A 12 -4.66 -62.81 -53.02
CA THR A 12 -5.51 -62.08 -53.96
C THR A 12 -5.85 -60.70 -53.39
N VAL A 13 -5.04 -59.75 -53.85
CA VAL A 13 -5.36 -58.34 -54.08
C VAL A 13 -6.87 -58.08 -54.12
N MET A 14 -7.40 -57.37 -53.12
CA MET A 14 -8.68 -56.67 -53.26
C MET A 14 -8.40 -55.20 -53.56
N SER A 15 -8.40 -54.89 -54.86
CA SER A 15 -8.62 -53.55 -55.39
C SER A 15 -9.92 -52.99 -54.83
N PRO A 16 -9.98 -51.74 -54.37
CA PRO A 16 -11.25 -51.14 -54.01
C PRO A 16 -12.02 -50.72 -55.27
N VAL A 17 -13.33 -50.57 -55.09
CA VAL A 17 -14.32 -49.89 -55.94
C VAL A 17 -15.08 -50.80 -56.92
N ARG A 18 -16.33 -51.14 -56.60
CA ARG A 18 -17.56 -50.37 -56.92
C ARG A 18 -18.75 -50.91 -56.10
N PRO A 19 -19.57 -50.04 -55.48
CA PRO A 19 -20.77 -50.47 -54.77
C PRO A 19 -21.88 -50.78 -55.79
N GLY A 20 -22.59 -51.90 -55.60
CA GLY A 20 -23.77 -52.24 -56.41
C GLY A 20 -23.78 -53.64 -57.03
N VAL A 21 -23.37 -54.69 -56.31
CA VAL A 21 -23.58 -56.08 -56.74
C VAL A 21 -24.21 -56.87 -55.59
N GLU A 22 -25.38 -57.46 -55.85
CA GLU A 22 -26.18 -58.29 -54.95
C GLU A 22 -25.45 -59.60 -54.61
N ARG A 23 -25.41 -59.97 -53.33
CA ARG A 23 -24.88 -61.27 -52.87
C ARG A 23 -26.04 -62.17 -52.51
N VAL A 24 -26.20 -63.29 -53.22
CA VAL A 24 -27.18 -64.34 -52.91
C VAL A 24 -26.49 -65.38 -52.04
N GLU A 25 -26.91 -65.51 -50.78
CA GLU A 25 -26.51 -66.61 -49.90
C GLU A 25 -27.77 -67.43 -49.56
N GLN A 26 -27.71 -68.75 -49.75
CA GLN A 26 -28.80 -69.70 -49.44
C GLN A 26 -28.52 -70.37 -48.08
N PRO A 27 -29.16 -69.94 -46.96
CA PRO A 27 -29.02 -70.62 -45.68
C PRO A 27 -29.89 -71.89 -45.65
N GLN A 28 -29.28 -73.06 -45.46
CA GLN A 28 -29.98 -74.29 -45.11
C GLN A 28 -30.24 -74.34 -43.60
N VAL A 29 -31.49 -74.57 -43.19
CA VAL A 29 -31.87 -74.74 -41.78
C VAL A 29 -32.18 -76.22 -41.54
N GLN A 30 -31.54 -76.81 -40.52
CA GLN A 30 -31.71 -78.22 -40.14
C GLN A 30 -32.55 -78.30 -38.86
N VAL A 31 -33.71 -78.95 -38.91
CA VAL A 31 -34.54 -79.22 -37.74
C VAL A 31 -34.96 -80.70 -37.76
N GLY A 32 -34.54 -81.48 -36.76
CA GLY A 32 -35.06 -82.83 -36.52
C GLY A 32 -34.82 -83.86 -37.65
N GLY A 33 -33.68 -83.81 -38.34
CA GLY A 33 -33.27 -84.86 -39.29
C GLY A 33 -33.84 -84.76 -40.71
N LEU A 34 -34.56 -83.68 -41.06
CA LEU A 34 -35.00 -83.36 -42.43
C LEU A 34 -34.41 -82.01 -42.85
N HIS A 35 -33.76 -81.98 -44.03
CA HIS A 35 -33.23 -80.75 -44.64
C HIS A 35 -34.27 -80.16 -45.59
N ILE A 36 -34.67 -78.90 -45.38
CA ILE A 36 -35.56 -78.15 -46.26
C ILE A 36 -34.87 -76.83 -46.61
N SER A 37 -34.69 -76.53 -47.91
CA SER A 37 -34.21 -75.23 -48.39
C SER A 37 -35.40 -74.27 -48.55
N PRO A 38 -35.53 -73.20 -47.74
CA PRO A 38 -36.34 -72.05 -48.13
C PRO A 38 -35.61 -71.30 -49.27
N GLY A 39 -36.33 -70.87 -50.30
CA GLY A 39 -35.75 -70.21 -51.49
C GLY A 39 -35.03 -68.87 -51.22
N GLU A 40 -34.44 -68.31 -52.28
CA GLU A 40 -33.49 -67.18 -52.26
C GLU A 40 -34.00 -65.89 -51.61
N VAL A 41 -33.17 -65.31 -50.73
CA VAL A 41 -33.39 -64.01 -50.07
C VAL A 41 -32.51 -62.95 -50.73
N HIS A 42 -33.14 -61.88 -51.25
CA HIS A 42 -32.43 -60.72 -51.79
C HIS A 42 -32.26 -59.65 -50.70
N ILE A 43 -31.01 -59.28 -50.36
CA ILE A 43 -30.69 -58.25 -49.36
C ILE A 43 -30.25 -56.97 -50.09
N ARG A 44 -31.07 -55.91 -50.03
CA ARG A 44 -30.68 -54.55 -50.45
C ARG A 44 -29.94 -53.85 -49.30
N SER A 45 -28.70 -53.42 -49.54
CA SER A 45 -27.92 -52.61 -48.61
C SER A 45 -28.21 -51.11 -48.81
N ASP A 46 -28.94 -50.49 -47.88
CA ASP A 46 -29.14 -49.03 -47.83
C ASP A 46 -27.85 -48.31 -47.44
N SER A 47 -27.37 -47.39 -48.29
CA SER A 47 -26.21 -46.54 -48.00
C SER A 47 -26.58 -45.50 -46.93
N LEU A 48 -25.94 -45.58 -45.75
CA LEU A 48 -26.24 -44.78 -44.56
C LEU A 48 -25.98 -43.26 -44.65
N LEU A 49 -25.47 -42.74 -45.77
CA LEU A 49 -25.43 -41.29 -46.03
C LEU A 49 -25.95 -40.99 -47.44
N THR A 50 -27.18 -40.48 -47.52
CA THR A 50 -27.75 -39.96 -48.77
C THR A 50 -26.95 -38.74 -49.25
N MET A 51 -26.66 -38.62 -50.55
CA MET A 51 -25.93 -37.48 -51.15
C MET A 51 -26.37 -36.08 -50.62
N PRO A 52 -27.67 -35.78 -50.41
CA PRO A 52 -28.13 -34.53 -49.79
C PRO A 52 -27.57 -34.25 -48.37
N ALA A 53 -27.33 -35.30 -47.57
CA ALA A 53 -26.76 -35.18 -46.23
C ALA A 53 -25.29 -34.73 -46.26
N ILE A 54 -24.52 -35.20 -47.26
CA ILE A 54 -23.13 -34.77 -47.47
C ILE A 54 -23.09 -33.30 -47.89
N PHE A 55 -23.96 -32.89 -48.82
CA PHE A 55 -24.05 -31.49 -49.26
C PHE A 55 -24.47 -30.55 -48.12
N SER A 56 -25.38 -30.97 -47.24
CA SER A 56 -25.83 -30.15 -46.10
C SER A 56 -24.76 -30.02 -45.01
N ILE A 57 -24.01 -31.09 -44.70
CA ILE A 57 -22.88 -31.02 -43.76
C ILE A 57 -21.75 -30.14 -44.35
N ALA A 58 -21.44 -30.29 -45.64
CA ALA A 58 -20.43 -29.47 -46.31
C ALA A 58 -20.83 -27.98 -46.36
N ALA A 59 -22.10 -27.68 -46.65
CA ALA A 59 -22.64 -26.32 -46.64
C ALA A 59 -22.63 -25.71 -45.23
N GLY A 60 -23.04 -26.48 -44.21
CA GLY A 60 -23.01 -26.05 -42.82
C GLY A 60 -21.59 -25.78 -42.32
N GLY A 61 -20.64 -26.67 -42.61
CA GLY A 61 -19.22 -26.50 -42.28
C GLY A 61 -18.59 -25.29 -42.98
N GLY A 62 -18.91 -25.09 -44.27
CA GLY A 62 -18.47 -23.92 -45.02
C GLY A 62 -19.01 -22.60 -44.46
N MET A 63 -20.29 -22.56 -44.09
CA MET A 63 -20.91 -21.40 -43.48
C MET A 63 -20.29 -21.06 -42.12
N LEU A 64 -19.98 -22.07 -41.30
CA LEU A 64 -19.34 -21.90 -39.99
C LEU A 64 -17.91 -21.37 -40.15
N LEU A 65 -17.15 -21.87 -41.13
CA LEU A 65 -15.82 -21.35 -41.49
C LEU A 65 -15.87 -19.88 -41.91
N ILE A 66 -16.85 -19.49 -42.74
CA ILE A 66 -17.03 -18.09 -43.16
C ILE A 66 -17.33 -17.19 -41.95
N ILE A 67 -18.17 -17.65 -41.03
CA ILE A 67 -18.48 -16.90 -39.80
C ILE A 67 -17.23 -16.72 -38.94
N VAL A 68 -16.42 -17.77 -38.75
CA VAL A 68 -15.16 -17.69 -38.00
C VAL A 68 -14.18 -16.71 -38.66
N ILE A 69 -14.06 -16.73 -39.99
CA ILE A 69 -13.22 -15.78 -40.73
C ILE A 69 -13.72 -14.35 -40.54
N LEU A 70 -15.03 -14.10 -40.63
CA LEU A 70 -15.60 -12.76 -40.40
C LEU A 70 -15.34 -12.26 -38.97
N VAL A 71 -15.47 -13.13 -37.97
CA VAL A 71 -15.15 -12.80 -36.57
C VAL A 71 -13.66 -12.47 -36.41
N LEU A 72 -12.77 -13.25 -37.02
CA LEU A 72 -11.32 -12.99 -37.00
C LEU A 72 -10.95 -11.68 -37.70
N LEU A 73 -11.60 -11.37 -38.83
CA LEU A 73 -11.41 -10.10 -39.55
C LEU A 73 -11.93 -8.91 -38.74
N ALA A 74 -13.11 -9.03 -38.12
CA ALA A 74 -13.66 -8.02 -37.23
C ALA A 74 -12.77 -7.81 -36.00
N TYR A 75 -12.27 -8.88 -35.40
CA TYR A 75 -11.32 -8.83 -34.28
C TYR A 75 -10.00 -8.17 -34.70
N ARG A 76 -9.40 -8.55 -35.84
CA ARG A 76 -8.17 -7.92 -36.35
C ARG A 76 -8.38 -6.45 -36.68
N ARG A 77 -9.52 -6.10 -37.29
CA ARG A 77 -9.86 -4.70 -37.58
C ARG A 77 -10.03 -3.89 -36.30
N LYS A 78 -10.75 -4.43 -35.31
CA LYS A 78 -10.93 -3.79 -34.00
C LYS A 78 -9.61 -3.66 -33.24
N SER A 79 -8.76 -4.69 -33.28
CA SER A 79 -7.43 -4.68 -32.69
C SER A 79 -6.52 -3.66 -33.36
N HIS A 80 -6.57 -3.55 -34.69
CA HIS A 80 -5.81 -2.56 -35.45
C HIS A 80 -6.31 -1.14 -35.20
N GLU A 81 -7.62 -0.92 -35.14
CA GLU A 81 -8.20 0.36 -34.72
C GLU A 81 -7.77 0.75 -33.30
N ASN A 82 -7.79 -0.20 -32.35
CA ASN A 82 -7.32 0.03 -30.99
C ASN A 82 -5.82 0.39 -30.96
N ASP A 83 -4.97 -0.32 -31.70
CA ASP A 83 -3.53 -0.04 -31.81
C ASP A 83 -3.26 1.34 -32.44
N LEU A 84 -4.00 1.71 -33.48
CA LEU A 84 -3.95 3.06 -34.06
C LEU A 84 -4.37 4.14 -33.07
N THR A 85 -5.42 3.90 -32.28
CA THR A 85 -5.83 4.86 -31.23
C THR A 85 -4.78 4.98 -30.14
N LEU A 86 -4.13 3.89 -29.74
CA LEU A 86 -3.05 3.88 -28.76
C LEU A 86 -1.82 4.64 -29.28
N LYS A 87 -1.41 4.39 -30.53
CA LYS A 87 -0.33 5.13 -31.21
C LYS A 87 -0.64 6.62 -31.30
N ARG A 88 -1.89 6.99 -31.61
CA ARG A 88 -2.30 8.40 -31.62
C ARG A 88 -2.21 9.03 -30.23
N LEU A 89 -2.67 8.34 -29.18
CA LEU A 89 -2.58 8.83 -27.80
C LEU A 89 -1.12 9.02 -27.36
N GLN A 90 -0.25 8.05 -27.67
CA GLN A 90 1.19 8.14 -27.43
C GLN A 90 1.81 9.33 -28.16
N MET A 91 1.55 9.49 -29.47
CA MET A 91 2.08 10.61 -30.26
C MET A 91 1.57 11.97 -29.78
N GLN A 92 0.32 12.05 -29.32
CA GLN A 92 -0.20 13.26 -28.68
C GLN A 92 0.57 13.56 -27.39
N MET A 93 0.82 12.55 -26.56
CA MET A 93 1.61 12.70 -25.34
C MET A 93 3.06 13.11 -25.66
N ASP A 94 3.68 12.56 -26.69
CA ASP A 94 5.03 12.92 -27.15
C ASP A 94 5.12 14.39 -27.58
N ASN A 95 4.11 14.87 -28.31
CA ASN A 95 4.05 16.27 -28.75
C ASN A 95 3.92 17.21 -27.54
N LEU A 96 3.09 16.84 -26.55
CA LEU A 96 2.96 17.62 -25.31
C LEU A 96 4.23 17.57 -24.47
N GLU A 97 4.83 16.41 -24.32
CA GLU A 97 6.09 16.21 -23.59
C GLU A 97 7.21 17.04 -24.23
N SER A 98 7.32 17.05 -25.56
CA SER A 98 8.31 17.87 -26.28
C SER A 98 8.11 19.37 -26.04
N ARG A 99 6.85 19.84 -25.98
CA ARG A 99 6.54 21.25 -25.69
C ARG A 99 6.98 21.66 -24.28
N VAL A 100 6.77 20.80 -23.29
CA VAL A 100 7.16 21.09 -21.90
C VAL A 100 8.60 20.69 -21.57
N ALA A 101 9.28 19.92 -22.43
CA ALA A 101 10.60 19.36 -22.10
C ALA A 101 11.65 20.43 -21.76
N LEU A 102 11.63 21.58 -22.43
CA LEU A 102 12.54 22.68 -22.10
C LEU A 102 12.18 23.31 -20.74
N GLU A 103 10.89 23.59 -20.52
CA GLU A 103 10.38 24.08 -19.23
C GLU A 103 10.70 23.11 -18.08
N CYS A 104 10.56 21.80 -18.30
CA CYS A 104 10.93 20.76 -17.35
C CYS A 104 12.42 20.80 -17.03
N LYS A 105 13.29 20.98 -18.03
CA LYS A 105 14.75 21.02 -17.81
C LYS A 105 15.15 22.25 -17.01
N GLU A 106 14.54 23.40 -17.30
CA GLU A 106 14.76 24.64 -16.54
C GLU A 106 14.22 24.52 -15.12
N ALA A 107 12.98 24.04 -14.95
CA ALA A 107 12.36 23.81 -13.64
C ALA A 107 13.12 22.76 -12.82
N PHE A 108 13.64 21.72 -13.48
CA PHE A 108 14.51 20.71 -12.86
C PHE A 108 15.84 21.31 -12.43
N ALA A 109 16.48 22.14 -13.25
CA ALA A 109 17.73 22.81 -12.86
C ALA A 109 17.53 23.76 -11.67
N GLU A 110 16.40 24.49 -11.64
CA GLU A 110 16.02 25.33 -10.50
C GLU A 110 15.76 24.48 -9.25
N LEU A 111 14.93 23.43 -9.36
CA LEU A 111 14.64 22.52 -8.24
C LEU A 111 15.92 21.82 -7.75
N GLN A 112 16.81 21.40 -8.65
CA GLN A 112 18.07 20.79 -8.27
C GLN A 112 18.96 21.79 -7.53
N THR A 113 18.89 23.09 -7.86
CA THR A 113 19.60 24.14 -7.12
C THR A 113 19.01 24.30 -5.72
N ASP A 114 17.68 24.40 -5.60
CA ASP A 114 16.96 24.49 -4.32
C ASP A 114 17.22 23.25 -3.43
N ILE A 115 17.24 22.06 -4.05
CA ILE A 115 17.52 20.80 -3.39
C ILE A 115 19.00 20.67 -3.02
N ASN A 116 19.94 21.12 -3.85
CA ASN A 116 21.36 21.11 -3.49
C ASN A 116 21.66 22.05 -2.32
N GLU A 117 20.98 23.21 -2.26
CA GLU A 117 21.04 24.09 -1.09
C GLU A 117 20.52 23.36 0.17
N LEU A 118 19.38 22.68 0.06
CA LEU A 118 18.85 21.84 1.14
C LEU A 118 19.82 20.71 1.52
N THR A 119 20.44 20.02 0.55
CA THR A 119 21.42 18.97 0.81
C THR A 119 22.65 19.50 1.55
N SER A 120 23.14 20.68 1.18
CA SER A 120 24.24 21.32 1.91
C SER A 120 23.87 21.64 3.37
N ASP A 121 22.61 21.95 3.65
CA ASP A 121 22.12 22.11 5.03
C ASP A 121 21.97 20.75 5.73
N LEU A 122 21.49 19.72 5.02
CA LEU A 122 21.37 18.35 5.51
C LEU A 122 22.73 17.72 5.84
N ASP A 123 23.80 18.06 5.13
CA ASP A 123 25.16 17.62 5.47
C ASP A 123 25.59 18.11 6.87
N ARG A 124 24.97 19.19 7.37
CA ARG A 124 25.22 19.73 8.71
C ARG A 124 24.24 19.18 9.76
N ALA A 125 22.96 19.07 9.42
CA ALA A 125 21.89 18.71 10.36
C ALA A 125 21.57 17.20 10.41
N GLY A 126 21.91 16.48 9.34
CA GLY A 126 21.50 15.10 9.09
C GLY A 126 20.04 14.98 8.60
N ILE A 127 19.73 13.86 7.95
CA ILE A 127 18.35 13.48 7.64
C ILE A 127 17.63 13.15 8.96
N PRO A 128 16.41 13.65 9.20
CA PRO A 128 15.70 13.47 10.46
C PRO A 128 15.05 12.08 10.56
N TYR A 129 15.87 11.03 10.54
CA TYR A 129 15.41 9.67 10.75
C TYR A 129 14.80 9.51 12.14
N LEU A 130 13.67 8.81 12.20
CA LEU A 130 13.13 8.33 13.46
C LEU A 130 14.06 7.28 14.08
N ASP A 131 13.96 7.13 15.39
CA ASP A 131 14.55 5.99 16.07
C ASP A 131 13.82 4.69 15.70
N TYR A 132 14.47 3.56 15.96
CA TYR A 132 13.93 2.24 15.61
C TYR A 132 12.55 2.02 16.23
N ARG A 133 12.40 2.37 17.51
CA ARG A 133 11.16 2.22 18.29
C ARG A 133 10.00 2.94 17.64
N THR A 134 10.16 4.22 17.33
CA THR A 134 9.10 5.06 16.74
C THR A 134 8.78 4.61 15.32
N TYR A 135 9.80 4.28 14.51
CA TYR A 135 9.60 3.70 13.18
C TYR A 135 8.78 2.41 13.25
N ALA A 136 9.18 1.47 14.10
CA ALA A 136 8.51 0.18 14.25
C ALA A 136 7.07 0.37 14.74
N MET A 137 6.82 1.25 15.70
CA MET A 137 5.47 1.58 16.17
C MET A 137 4.59 2.14 15.06
N ARG A 138 5.11 3.06 14.23
CA ARG A 138 4.35 3.65 13.11
C ARG A 138 3.99 2.60 12.04
N VAL A 139 4.80 1.55 11.87
CA VAL A 139 4.54 0.47 10.90
C VAL A 139 3.63 -0.63 11.47
N LEU A 140 3.86 -1.04 12.72
CA LEU A 140 3.12 -2.13 13.37
C LEU A 140 1.72 -1.67 13.80
N PHE A 141 1.63 -0.49 14.40
CA PHE A 141 0.41 0.07 15.00
C PHE A 141 0.11 1.46 14.42
N PRO A 142 -0.17 1.56 13.11
CA PRO A 142 -0.36 2.84 12.44
C PRO A 142 -1.52 3.63 13.04
N GLY A 143 -1.28 4.89 13.41
CA GLY A 143 -2.27 5.79 13.99
C GLY A 143 -2.46 5.67 15.51
N ILE A 144 -1.62 4.89 16.21
CA ILE A 144 -1.64 4.77 17.67
C ILE A 144 -0.32 5.32 18.23
N ASP A 145 -0.34 6.57 18.69
CA ASP A 145 0.84 7.25 19.23
C ASP A 145 1.21 6.75 20.64
N ASP A 146 0.22 6.33 21.42
CA ASP A 146 0.38 5.96 22.83
C ASP A 146 -0.04 4.52 23.10
N HIS A 147 0.73 3.59 22.56
CA HIS A 147 0.41 2.16 22.63
C HIS A 147 0.88 1.53 23.96
N PRO A 148 0.09 0.63 24.60
CA PRO A 148 0.46 -0.03 25.86
C PRO A 148 1.83 -0.75 25.84
N VAL A 149 2.25 -1.25 24.68
CA VAL A 149 3.57 -1.91 24.50
C VAL A 149 4.76 -0.96 24.71
N LEU A 150 4.54 0.34 24.78
CA LEU A 150 5.58 1.33 25.06
C LEU A 150 5.74 1.63 26.56
N ARG A 151 4.80 1.19 27.39
CA ARG A 151 4.76 1.50 28.82
C ARG A 151 4.97 0.23 29.64
N GLU A 152 5.37 0.44 30.90
CA GLU A 152 5.30 -0.63 31.88
C GLU A 152 3.85 -1.09 32.07
N LEU A 153 3.67 -2.36 32.41
CA LEU A 153 2.35 -2.94 32.59
C LEU A 153 1.70 -2.31 33.83
N GLU A 154 0.77 -1.38 33.62
CA GLU A 154 0.03 -0.72 34.69
C GLU A 154 -1.19 -1.57 35.09
N VAL A 155 -1.01 -2.53 36.01
CA VAL A 155 -2.14 -3.23 36.65
C VAL A 155 -2.44 -2.54 37.98
N HIS A 156 -3.69 -2.10 38.19
CA HIS A 156 -4.06 -1.39 39.41
C HIS A 156 -4.17 -2.34 40.61
N GLY A 157 -3.44 -2.06 41.71
CA GLY A 157 -3.63 -2.73 43.01
C GLY A 157 -2.64 -3.86 43.34
N SER A 158 -2.98 -4.69 44.34
CA SER A 158 -2.15 -5.79 44.85
C SER A 158 -2.03 -7.00 43.90
N GLY A 159 -2.78 -7.01 42.79
CA GLY A 159 -2.78 -8.09 41.78
C GLY A 159 -1.68 -8.01 40.72
N GLN A 160 -0.89 -6.93 40.67
CA GLN A 160 0.15 -6.76 39.65
C GLN A 160 1.17 -7.92 39.63
N VAL A 161 1.61 -8.38 40.80
CA VAL A 161 2.62 -9.44 40.92
C VAL A 161 2.10 -10.79 40.40
N GLY A 162 0.82 -11.08 40.62
CA GLY A 162 0.22 -12.33 40.18
C GLY A 162 -0.15 -12.32 38.69
N VAL A 163 -0.65 -11.21 38.17
CA VAL A 163 -0.83 -10.98 36.72
C VAL A 163 0.50 -11.10 36.00
N GLU A 164 1.57 -10.47 36.49
CA GLU A 164 2.90 -10.64 35.90
C GLU A 164 3.38 -12.10 35.93
N LYS A 165 3.10 -12.83 37.01
CA LYS A 165 3.45 -14.25 37.13
C LYS A 165 2.68 -15.10 36.11
N ALA A 166 1.39 -14.87 35.96
CA ALA A 166 0.54 -15.54 34.97
C ALA A 166 0.97 -15.18 33.53
N LEU A 167 1.31 -13.92 33.26
CA LEU A 167 1.85 -13.49 31.96
C LEU A 167 3.22 -14.09 31.66
N LYS A 168 4.09 -14.28 32.65
CA LYS A 168 5.36 -15.01 32.48
C LYS A 168 5.13 -16.48 32.13
N GLN A 169 4.10 -17.13 32.70
CA GLN A 169 3.69 -18.48 32.30
C GLN A 169 3.09 -18.48 30.90
N PHE A 170 2.27 -17.50 30.56
CA PHE A 170 1.72 -17.32 29.22
C PHE A 170 2.83 -17.10 28.18
N ALA A 171 3.88 -16.36 28.52
CA ALA A 171 5.06 -16.20 27.67
C ALA A 171 5.69 -17.55 27.32
N GLN A 172 5.69 -18.53 28.24
CA GLN A 172 6.20 -19.88 27.96
C GLN A 172 5.31 -20.63 26.95
N LEU A 173 3.99 -20.42 27.00
CA LEU A 173 3.08 -20.95 25.98
C LEU A 173 3.29 -20.28 24.63
N VAL A 174 3.41 -18.95 24.56
CA VAL A 174 3.69 -18.23 23.31
C VAL A 174 5.03 -18.67 22.69
N ASN A 175 6.01 -19.03 23.53
CA ASN A 175 7.29 -19.62 23.12
C ASN A 175 7.24 -21.14 22.84
N ASN A 176 6.05 -21.73 22.79
CA ASN A 176 5.83 -23.11 22.38
C ASN A 176 5.26 -23.15 20.97
N LYS A 177 5.99 -23.78 20.04
CA LYS A 177 5.63 -23.82 18.61
C LYS A 177 4.23 -24.40 18.38
N VAL A 178 3.91 -25.51 19.06
CA VAL A 178 2.60 -26.17 18.92
C VAL A 178 1.49 -25.26 19.41
N PHE A 179 1.64 -24.66 20.59
CA PHE A 179 0.66 -23.71 21.10
C PHE A 179 0.43 -22.54 20.16
N LEU A 180 1.50 -21.86 19.74
CA LEU A 180 1.37 -20.61 18.98
C LEU A 180 0.76 -20.83 17.60
N LEU A 181 1.14 -21.92 16.91
CA LEU A 181 0.54 -22.29 15.63
C LEU A 181 -0.96 -22.62 15.79
N THR A 182 -1.30 -23.45 16.77
CA THR A 182 -2.71 -23.81 17.04
C THR A 182 -3.52 -22.58 17.44
N PHE A 183 -2.99 -21.71 18.30
CA PHE A 183 -3.62 -20.45 18.70
C PHE A 183 -3.95 -19.57 17.49
N ILE A 184 -2.98 -19.29 16.62
CA ILE A 184 -3.19 -18.44 15.45
C ILE A 184 -4.22 -19.06 14.49
N ARG A 185 -4.09 -20.37 14.20
CA ARG A 185 -5.04 -21.09 13.33
C ARG A 185 -6.47 -21.03 13.89
N THR A 186 -6.64 -21.26 15.19
CA THR A 186 -7.95 -21.21 15.85
C THR A 186 -8.57 -19.81 15.76
N LEU A 187 -7.79 -18.75 15.97
CA LEU A 187 -8.30 -17.38 15.83
C LEU A 187 -8.75 -17.08 14.40
N GLU A 188 -7.97 -17.46 13.39
CA GLU A 188 -8.29 -17.20 11.98
C GLU A 188 -9.59 -17.88 11.51
N LEU A 189 -9.94 -19.01 12.12
CA LEU A 189 -11.18 -19.74 11.84
C LEU A 189 -12.43 -19.04 12.38
N GLN A 190 -12.29 -18.11 13.33
CA GLN A 190 -13.43 -17.45 13.95
C GLN A 190 -14.02 -16.37 13.04
N ARG A 191 -15.33 -16.42 12.81
CA ARG A 191 -16.05 -15.42 12.00
C ARG A 191 -16.02 -14.02 12.62
N SER A 192 -15.95 -13.94 13.95
CA SER A 192 -15.87 -12.68 14.71
C SER A 192 -14.45 -12.10 14.76
N PHE A 193 -13.44 -12.82 14.27
CA PHE A 193 -12.07 -12.33 14.16
C PHE A 193 -11.90 -11.53 12.87
N SER A 194 -11.89 -10.20 13.00
CA SER A 194 -11.91 -9.27 11.86
C SER A 194 -10.53 -9.14 11.19
N MET A 195 -10.49 -8.49 10.02
CA MET A 195 -9.23 -8.15 9.34
C MET A 195 -8.35 -7.22 10.18
N ARG A 196 -8.98 -6.33 10.96
CA ARG A 196 -8.28 -5.47 11.92
C ARG A 196 -7.65 -6.29 13.04
N ASP A 197 -8.39 -7.25 13.59
CA ASP A 197 -7.89 -8.14 14.64
C ASP A 197 -6.70 -8.99 14.16
N ARG A 198 -6.78 -9.54 12.94
CA ARG A 198 -5.64 -10.27 12.31
C ARG A 198 -4.38 -9.39 12.29
N GLY A 199 -4.53 -8.16 11.83
CA GLY A 199 -3.44 -7.21 11.73
C GLY A 199 -2.85 -6.81 13.09
N TYR A 200 -3.71 -6.61 14.08
CA TYR A 200 -3.33 -6.23 15.44
C TYR A 200 -2.62 -7.38 16.17
N VAL A 201 -3.20 -8.59 16.16
CA VAL A 201 -2.61 -9.80 16.77
C VAL A 201 -1.26 -10.13 16.14
N ALA A 202 -1.12 -10.07 14.82
CA ALA A 202 0.16 -10.26 14.14
C ALA A 202 1.24 -9.27 14.65
N SER A 203 0.86 -8.02 14.91
CA SER A 203 1.78 -6.98 15.38
C SER A 203 2.13 -7.16 16.84
N LEU A 204 1.17 -7.57 17.68
CA LEU A 204 1.44 -7.93 19.07
C LEU A 204 2.36 -9.16 19.18
N ILE A 205 2.11 -10.22 18.40
CA ILE A 205 2.95 -11.43 18.39
C ILE A 205 4.38 -11.08 17.97
N MET A 206 4.55 -10.33 16.88
CA MET A 206 5.88 -9.92 16.42
C MET A 206 6.60 -9.02 17.45
N THR A 207 5.86 -8.15 18.15
CA THR A 207 6.41 -7.34 19.25
C THR A 207 6.84 -8.21 20.43
N ALA A 208 6.00 -9.16 20.85
CA ALA A 208 6.31 -10.07 21.96
C ALA A 208 7.48 -11.01 21.64
N LEU A 209 7.69 -11.34 20.36
CA LEU A 209 8.77 -12.19 19.88
C LEU A 209 9.99 -11.41 19.33
N GLN A 210 10.02 -10.08 19.45
CA GLN A 210 11.14 -9.25 18.98
C GLN A 210 12.49 -9.70 19.57
N GLY A 211 12.51 -10.12 20.84
CA GLY A 211 13.72 -10.64 21.49
C GLY A 211 14.13 -12.05 21.05
N ARG A 212 13.37 -12.70 20.17
CA ARG A 212 13.58 -14.08 19.69
C ARG A 212 13.22 -14.21 18.21
N LEU A 213 13.82 -13.38 17.37
CA LEU A 213 13.50 -13.33 15.94
C LEU A 213 13.74 -14.66 15.21
N GLU A 214 14.69 -15.49 15.65
CA GLU A 214 14.90 -16.84 15.12
C GLU A 214 13.62 -17.69 15.22
N TYR A 215 13.03 -17.75 16.43
CA TYR A 215 11.78 -18.46 16.69
C TYR A 215 10.61 -17.81 15.94
N ALA A 216 10.53 -16.47 15.91
CA ALA A 216 9.51 -15.76 15.14
C ALA A 216 9.56 -16.10 13.65
N THR A 217 10.77 -16.21 13.08
CA THR A 217 11.00 -16.59 11.68
C THR A 217 10.60 -18.03 11.39
N ASP A 218 10.90 -18.98 12.27
CA ASP A 218 10.43 -20.36 12.14
C ASP A 218 8.90 -20.47 12.15
N ILE A 219 8.23 -19.77 13.07
CA ILE A 219 6.76 -19.69 13.13
C ILE A 219 6.21 -19.05 11.85
N LEU A 220 6.79 -17.94 11.40
CA LEU A 220 6.37 -17.25 10.18
C LEU A 220 6.49 -18.16 8.95
N LYS A 221 7.63 -18.84 8.76
CA LYS A 221 7.83 -19.78 7.63
C LYS A 221 6.78 -20.89 7.66
N HIS A 222 6.52 -21.48 8.83
CA HIS A 222 5.52 -22.53 8.96
C HIS A 222 4.11 -22.04 8.60
N LEU A 223 3.70 -20.87 9.11
CA LEU A 223 2.39 -20.29 8.79
C LEU A 223 2.27 -19.90 7.32
N LEU A 224 3.36 -19.44 6.69
CA LEU A 224 3.37 -19.15 5.25
C LEU A 224 3.28 -20.42 4.42
N SER A 225 3.97 -21.50 4.81
CA SER A 225 3.81 -22.81 4.17
C SER A 225 2.37 -23.32 4.27
N ASP A 226 1.75 -23.27 5.45
CA ASP A 226 0.32 -23.61 5.62
C ASP A 226 -0.58 -22.74 4.73
N LEU A 227 -0.27 -21.45 4.59
CA LEU A 227 -1.04 -20.54 3.76
C LEU A 227 -0.91 -20.88 2.28
N ILE A 228 0.30 -21.20 1.82
CA ILE A 228 0.59 -21.62 0.45
C ILE A 228 -0.15 -22.92 0.14
N GLU A 229 0.00 -23.94 0.97
CA GLU A 229 -0.63 -25.24 0.80
C GLU A 229 -2.16 -25.10 0.73
N ARG A 230 -2.78 -24.45 1.72
CA ARG A 230 -4.24 -24.21 1.73
C ARG A 230 -4.73 -23.46 0.50
N ASN A 231 -3.96 -22.48 0.02
CA ASN A 231 -4.33 -21.69 -1.16
C ASN A 231 -4.33 -22.55 -2.43
N LEU A 232 -3.30 -23.39 -2.59
CA LEU A 232 -3.16 -24.30 -3.73
C LEU A 232 -4.20 -25.42 -3.69
N GLU A 233 -4.47 -26.00 -2.52
CA GLU A 233 -5.52 -27.02 -2.32
C GLU A 233 -6.93 -26.49 -2.63
N SER A 234 -7.19 -25.23 -2.27
CA SER A 234 -8.44 -24.53 -2.58
C SER A 234 -8.62 -24.26 -4.08
N LYS A 235 -7.68 -24.69 -4.94
CA LYS A 235 -7.64 -24.46 -6.39
C LYS A 235 -7.69 -22.98 -6.76
N ASN A 236 -7.23 -22.11 -5.87
CA ASN A 236 -7.07 -20.70 -6.19
C ASN A 236 -5.94 -20.55 -7.21
N HIS A 237 -6.05 -19.54 -8.07
CA HIS A 237 -5.01 -19.28 -9.04
C HIS A 237 -3.70 -18.89 -8.30
N PRO A 238 -2.56 -19.57 -8.53
CA PRO A 238 -1.34 -19.37 -7.72
C PRO A 238 -0.83 -17.92 -7.66
N LYS A 239 -1.00 -17.15 -8.75
CA LYS A 239 -0.67 -15.70 -8.80
C LYS A 239 -1.50 -14.83 -7.82
N LEU A 240 -2.57 -15.34 -7.20
CA LEU A 240 -3.37 -14.62 -6.21
C LEU A 240 -2.85 -14.73 -4.78
N LEU A 241 -1.92 -15.66 -4.52
CA LEU A 241 -1.28 -15.80 -3.22
C LEU A 241 -0.57 -14.51 -2.79
N LEU A 242 -0.70 -14.14 -1.52
CA LEU A 242 -0.12 -12.92 -0.94
C LEU A 242 -0.59 -11.63 -1.62
N ARG A 243 -1.66 -11.63 -2.42
CA ARG A 243 -2.12 -10.40 -3.09
C ARG A 243 -2.82 -9.42 -2.15
N ARG A 244 -3.48 -9.92 -1.11
CA ARG A 244 -4.22 -9.14 -0.11
C ARG A 244 -3.87 -9.65 1.27
N THR A 245 -3.71 -8.76 2.26
CA THR A 245 -3.40 -9.14 3.64
C THR A 245 -4.63 -9.76 4.33
N GLU A 246 -4.87 -11.05 4.11
CA GLU A 246 -6.07 -11.75 4.62
C GLU A 246 -5.76 -12.71 5.79
N SER A 247 -4.48 -12.89 6.12
CA SER A 247 -4.01 -13.72 7.23
C SER A 247 -3.10 -12.97 8.21
N VAL A 248 -2.99 -13.52 9.42
CA VAL A 248 -2.02 -13.14 10.46
C VAL A 248 -0.61 -13.31 9.91
N ALA A 249 -0.33 -14.42 9.21
CA ALA A 249 0.97 -14.73 8.62
C ALA A 249 1.48 -13.62 7.68
N GLU A 250 0.61 -13.09 6.83
CA GLU A 250 0.95 -12.02 5.89
C GLU A 250 1.27 -10.69 6.56
N LYS A 251 0.57 -10.35 7.65
CA LYS A 251 0.92 -9.18 8.45
C LYS A 251 2.20 -9.41 9.24
N MET A 252 2.41 -10.61 9.81
CA MET A 252 3.67 -10.98 10.46
C MET A 252 4.85 -10.85 9.51
N LEU A 253 4.71 -11.28 8.25
CA LEU A 253 5.70 -11.11 7.19
C LEU A 253 6.05 -9.63 6.95
N THR A 254 5.03 -8.77 6.87
CA THR A 254 5.23 -7.32 6.71
C THR A 254 6.00 -6.71 7.89
N ASN A 255 5.64 -7.12 9.12
CA ASN A 255 6.31 -6.67 10.35
C ASN A 255 7.75 -7.21 10.43
N TRP A 256 7.99 -8.44 9.99
CA TRP A 256 9.31 -9.06 9.95
C TRP A 256 10.25 -8.30 9.01
N PHE A 257 9.79 -7.95 7.79
CA PHE A 257 10.54 -7.07 6.92
C PHE A 257 10.76 -5.69 7.53
N ALA A 258 9.76 -5.13 8.21
CA ALA A 258 9.91 -3.83 8.87
C ALA A 258 11.07 -3.84 9.88
N PHE A 259 11.18 -4.89 10.69
CA PHE A 259 12.29 -5.04 11.64
C PHE A 259 13.64 -5.18 10.92
N LEU A 260 13.74 -6.05 9.92
CA LEU A 260 15.03 -6.44 9.33
C LEU A 260 15.52 -5.50 8.22
N LEU A 261 14.65 -4.65 7.66
CA LEU A 261 15.02 -3.69 6.61
C LEU A 261 15.23 -2.27 7.14
N HIS A 262 15.06 -2.02 8.44
CA HIS A 262 15.31 -0.70 9.03
C HIS A 262 16.75 -0.21 8.81
N LYS A 263 17.75 -1.10 8.92
CA LYS A 263 19.15 -0.74 8.64
C LYS A 263 19.34 -0.33 7.17
N PHE A 264 18.77 -1.08 6.24
CA PHE A 264 18.83 -0.76 4.81
C PHE A 264 18.09 0.55 4.47
N LEU A 265 16.99 0.84 5.16
CA LEU A 265 16.33 2.14 5.10
C LEU A 265 17.26 3.27 5.57
N LYS A 266 17.99 3.10 6.67
CA LYS A 266 18.91 4.14 7.16
C LYS A 266 20.14 4.32 6.27
N GLU A 267 20.71 3.25 5.75
CA GLU A 267 22.01 3.29 5.07
C GLU A 267 21.91 3.51 3.55
N CYS A 268 20.78 3.10 2.93
CA CYS A 268 20.67 3.04 1.47
C CYS A 268 19.41 3.75 0.95
N ALA A 269 18.23 3.25 1.31
CA ALA A 269 16.98 3.67 0.67
C ALA A 269 16.36 4.95 1.26
N GLY A 270 16.75 5.35 2.46
CA GLY A 270 16.13 6.48 3.16
C GLY A 270 16.52 7.84 2.57
N GLU A 271 17.77 8.02 2.16
CA GLU A 271 18.20 9.26 1.52
C GLU A 271 17.42 9.55 0.24
N PRO A 272 17.37 8.68 -0.79
CA PRO A 272 16.61 8.97 -2.01
C PRO A 272 15.10 9.13 -1.72
N LEU A 273 14.55 8.41 -0.74
CA LEU A 273 13.15 8.58 -0.32
C LEU A 273 12.90 9.97 0.29
N PHE A 274 13.80 10.44 1.16
CA PHE A 274 13.72 11.75 1.77
C PHE A 274 13.90 12.86 0.72
N MET A 275 14.85 12.70 -0.20
CA MET A 275 15.07 13.64 -1.30
C MET A 275 13.83 13.73 -2.21
N LEU A 276 13.19 12.60 -2.54
CA LEU A 276 11.93 12.60 -3.27
C LEU A 276 10.82 13.35 -2.52
N PHE A 277 10.68 13.11 -1.21
CA PHE A 277 9.71 13.84 -0.38
C PHE A 277 9.96 15.36 -0.41
N CYS A 278 11.20 15.79 -0.21
CA CYS A 278 11.59 17.20 -0.26
C CYS A 278 11.35 17.82 -1.64
N ALA A 279 11.73 17.12 -2.71
CA ALA A 279 11.50 17.55 -4.08
C ALA A 279 10.00 17.74 -4.38
N ILE A 280 9.16 16.79 -3.98
CA ILE A 280 7.70 16.90 -4.13
C ILE A 280 7.19 18.12 -3.35
N LYS A 281 7.55 18.24 -2.07
CA LYS A 281 7.09 19.34 -1.21
C LYS A 281 7.46 20.71 -1.82
N GLN A 282 8.72 20.92 -2.15
CA GLN A 282 9.20 22.16 -2.75
C GLN A 282 8.51 22.45 -4.09
N GLN A 283 8.36 21.45 -4.95
CA GLN A 283 7.69 21.62 -6.24
C GLN A 283 6.21 22.02 -6.09
N MET A 284 5.50 21.48 -5.08
CA MET A 284 4.13 21.88 -4.81
C MET A 284 4.06 23.34 -4.34
N GLU A 285 4.96 23.73 -3.43
CA GLU A 285 4.98 25.05 -2.78
C GLU A 285 5.44 26.19 -3.70
N LYS A 286 6.05 25.89 -4.86
CA LYS A 286 6.32 26.85 -5.94
C LYS A 286 5.05 27.44 -6.57
N GLY A 287 3.91 26.77 -6.42
CA GLY A 287 2.64 27.22 -7.00
C GLY A 287 1.52 27.33 -5.96
N PRO A 288 0.37 27.91 -6.34
CA PRO A 288 -0.78 28.01 -5.45
C PRO A 288 -1.27 26.63 -4.99
N ILE A 289 -1.56 26.54 -3.69
CA ILE A 289 -2.19 25.38 -3.04
C ILE A 289 -3.48 25.87 -2.37
N ASP A 290 -4.63 25.28 -2.71
CA ASP A 290 -5.89 25.57 -2.05
C ASP A 290 -5.91 24.94 -0.65
N SER A 291 -6.14 25.75 0.39
CA SER A 291 -6.06 25.31 1.78
C SER A 291 -7.29 24.52 2.24
N ILE A 292 -8.36 24.53 1.45
CA ILE A 292 -9.63 23.85 1.75
C ILE A 292 -9.72 22.56 0.95
N THR A 293 -9.49 22.60 -0.37
CA THR A 293 -9.60 21.40 -1.23
C THR A 293 -8.32 20.54 -1.23
N GLY A 294 -7.19 21.13 -0.86
CA GLY A 294 -5.87 20.52 -0.95
C GLY A 294 -5.38 20.33 -2.40
N GLU A 295 -6.04 20.98 -3.37
CA GLU A 295 -5.60 20.99 -4.76
C GLU A 295 -4.39 21.92 -4.93
N ALA A 296 -3.48 21.59 -5.84
CA ALA A 296 -2.32 22.41 -6.15
C ALA A 296 -2.12 22.61 -7.65
N ARG A 297 -1.46 23.72 -8.02
CA ARG A 297 -1.13 24.03 -9.42
C ARG A 297 -0.19 23.00 -10.05
N TYR A 298 0.80 22.54 -9.29
CA TYR A 298 1.85 21.62 -9.74
C TYR A 298 1.62 20.20 -9.26
N SER A 299 0.38 19.79 -9.00
CA SER A 299 0.07 18.41 -8.58
C SER A 299 0.57 17.37 -9.59
N LEU A 300 1.09 16.24 -9.09
CA LEU A 300 1.32 15.02 -9.88
C LEU A 300 0.04 14.17 -10.01
N SER A 301 -0.95 14.38 -9.15
CA SER A 301 -2.26 13.74 -9.19
C SER A 301 -3.27 14.61 -9.95
N GLU A 302 -3.95 14.03 -10.94
CA GLU A 302 -4.99 14.72 -11.71
C GLU A 302 -6.17 15.16 -10.84
N ASP A 303 -6.52 14.36 -9.83
CA ASP A 303 -7.63 14.62 -8.90
C ASP A 303 -7.35 15.79 -7.96
N LYS A 304 -6.06 16.10 -7.74
CA LYS A 304 -5.62 17.21 -6.89
C LYS A 304 -5.05 18.39 -7.70
N LEU A 305 -5.33 18.45 -9.00
CA LEU A 305 -4.84 19.53 -9.86
C LEU A 305 -5.83 20.71 -9.88
N ILE A 306 -5.35 21.92 -9.57
CA ILE A 306 -6.17 23.14 -9.71
C ILE A 306 -6.50 23.37 -11.19
N ARG A 307 -7.80 23.34 -11.50
CA ARG A 307 -8.31 23.56 -12.86
C ARG A 307 -8.63 25.03 -13.15
N GLN A 308 -8.74 25.87 -12.13
CA GLN A 308 -9.02 27.30 -12.30
C GLN A 308 -7.74 28.08 -12.62
N GLN A 309 -7.88 29.19 -13.35
CA GLN A 309 -6.78 30.13 -13.56
C GLN A 309 -6.63 31.00 -12.32
N ILE A 310 -5.53 30.81 -11.61
CA ILE A 310 -5.18 31.60 -10.42
C ILE A 310 -4.00 32.50 -10.79
N GLU A 311 -4.20 33.81 -10.71
CA GLU A 311 -3.12 34.79 -10.81
C GLU A 311 -2.41 34.89 -9.46
N TYR A 312 -1.09 34.76 -9.48
CA TYR A 312 -0.27 34.83 -8.26
C TYR A 312 1.09 35.47 -8.57
N LYS A 313 1.74 35.95 -7.51
CA LYS A 313 3.09 36.53 -7.53
C LYS A 313 3.89 35.94 -6.38
N THR A 314 5.14 35.59 -6.64
CA THR A 314 6.10 35.22 -5.60
C THR A 314 6.55 36.48 -4.87
N LEU A 315 6.54 36.42 -3.54
CA LEU A 315 7.06 37.43 -2.63
C LEU A 315 8.18 36.81 -1.79
N THR A 316 9.17 37.61 -1.41
CA THR A 316 10.19 37.25 -0.43
C THR A 316 9.94 38.06 0.83
N LEU A 317 9.52 37.42 1.91
CA LEU A 317 9.36 38.06 3.22
C LEU A 317 10.69 38.04 3.97
N SER A 318 10.93 39.05 4.80
CA SER A 318 12.11 39.11 5.67
C SER A 318 11.67 38.77 7.09
N CYS A 319 11.90 37.54 7.52
CA CYS A 319 11.43 37.05 8.82
C CYS A 319 12.45 37.38 9.92
N VAL A 320 11.99 38.02 10.98
CA VAL A 320 12.76 38.20 12.21
C VAL A 320 13.05 36.82 12.81
N ASN A 321 14.31 36.58 13.16
CA ASN A 321 14.71 35.34 13.80
C ASN A 321 14.12 35.27 15.22
N PRO A 322 13.34 34.23 15.56
CA PRO A 322 12.71 34.11 16.88
C PRO A 322 13.71 33.95 18.03
N ASP A 323 14.91 33.39 17.78
CA ASP A 323 15.92 33.17 18.82
C ASP A 323 16.70 34.44 19.14
N ASN A 324 16.87 35.34 18.17
CA ASN A 324 17.60 36.59 18.34
C ASN A 324 17.13 37.65 17.34
N GLU A 325 16.34 38.61 17.81
CA GLU A 325 15.85 39.73 16.99
C GLU A 325 16.97 40.59 16.38
N ASN A 326 18.20 40.55 16.92
CA ASN A 326 19.34 41.29 16.39
C ASN A 326 20.13 40.52 15.30
N SER A 327 19.77 39.26 15.05
CA SER A 327 20.37 38.47 13.97
C SER A 327 19.78 38.87 12.61
N PRO A 328 20.47 38.62 11.49
CA PRO A 328 19.95 38.96 10.17
C PRO A 328 18.60 38.28 9.91
N GLU A 329 17.68 39.03 9.30
CA GLU A 329 16.36 38.52 8.91
C GLU A 329 16.51 37.36 7.91
N ILE A 330 15.67 36.35 8.07
CA ILE A 330 15.67 35.13 7.27
C ILE A 330 14.74 35.35 6.06
N PRO A 331 15.24 35.31 4.81
CA PRO A 331 14.40 35.48 3.63
C PRO A 331 13.53 34.23 3.42
N VAL A 332 12.22 34.42 3.24
CA VAL A 332 11.25 33.33 3.02
C VAL A 332 10.45 33.60 1.76
N LYS A 333 10.55 32.71 0.76
CA LYS A 333 9.74 32.78 -0.46
C LYS A 333 8.32 32.27 -0.18
N VAL A 334 7.32 33.07 -0.52
CA VAL A 334 5.88 32.78 -0.37
C VAL A 334 5.12 33.27 -1.59
N LEU A 335 3.84 32.93 -1.71
CA LEU A 335 2.96 33.46 -2.75
C LEU A 335 1.99 34.47 -2.15
N ASN A 336 1.67 35.53 -2.88
CA ASN A 336 0.66 36.50 -2.44
C ASN A 336 -0.73 35.86 -2.23
N CYS A 337 -0.99 34.73 -2.87
CA CYS A 337 -2.21 33.96 -2.71
C CYS A 337 -2.14 32.90 -1.60
N ASP A 338 -1.05 32.78 -0.84
CA ASP A 338 -0.99 31.86 0.30
C ASP A 338 -1.89 32.37 1.44
N THR A 339 -2.56 31.46 2.14
CA THR A 339 -3.25 31.77 3.41
C THR A 339 -2.23 32.13 4.49
N ILE A 340 -2.69 32.78 5.57
CA ILE A 340 -1.79 33.13 6.67
C ILE A 340 -1.20 31.88 7.32
N SER A 341 -1.97 30.80 7.48
CA SER A 341 -1.42 29.53 7.97
C SER A 341 -0.37 28.94 7.03
N GLN A 342 -0.57 28.95 5.71
CA GLN A 342 0.44 28.49 4.75
C GLN A 342 1.73 29.32 4.84
N VAL A 343 1.62 30.65 5.03
CA VAL A 343 2.78 31.53 5.24
C VAL A 343 3.50 31.17 6.54
N LYS A 344 2.77 30.93 7.63
CA LYS A 344 3.38 30.50 8.90
C LYS A 344 4.12 29.17 8.76
N GLU A 345 3.56 28.20 8.06
CA GLU A 345 4.21 26.91 7.78
C GLU A 345 5.52 27.09 7.00
N LYS A 346 5.50 27.89 5.92
CA LYS A 346 6.71 28.20 5.13
C LYS A 346 7.78 28.92 5.94
N ILE A 347 7.39 29.85 6.83
CA ILE A 347 8.34 30.51 7.73
C ILE A 347 8.91 29.51 8.74
N LEU A 348 8.09 28.65 9.34
CA LEU A 348 8.55 27.63 10.28
C LEU A 348 9.53 26.66 9.61
N ASP A 349 9.29 26.27 8.36
CA ASP A 349 10.21 25.44 7.59
C ASP A 349 11.55 26.13 7.32
N ALA A 350 11.55 27.43 7.01
CA ALA A 350 12.78 28.18 6.75
C ALA A 350 13.57 28.45 8.04
N VAL A 351 12.90 28.87 9.11
CA VAL A 351 13.51 29.22 10.40
C VAL A 351 14.06 27.97 11.11
N TYR A 352 13.29 26.88 11.12
CA TYR A 352 13.62 25.64 11.81
C TYR A 352 14.07 24.53 10.86
N LYS A 353 14.68 24.88 9.71
CA LYS A 353 15.06 23.93 8.65
C LYS A 353 15.94 22.76 9.14
N ASN A 354 16.77 23.00 10.15
CA ASN A 354 17.69 22.03 10.74
C ASN A 354 17.12 21.26 11.94
N MET A 355 15.85 21.47 12.28
CA MET A 355 15.20 20.84 13.43
C MET A 355 14.17 19.80 12.95
N PRO A 356 14.08 18.61 13.58
CA PRO A 356 13.03 17.64 13.28
C PRO A 356 11.62 18.23 13.47
N TYR A 357 10.64 17.81 12.67
CA TYR A 357 9.32 18.46 12.64
C TYR A 357 8.61 18.42 14.01
N SER A 358 8.70 17.32 14.76
CA SER A 358 8.04 17.17 16.06
C SER A 358 8.52 18.16 17.14
N GLN A 359 9.72 18.74 16.96
CA GLN A 359 10.31 19.69 17.91
C GLN A 359 9.99 21.15 17.57
N ARG A 360 9.40 21.41 16.40
CA ARG A 360 9.08 22.77 15.95
C ARG A 360 7.78 23.28 16.56
N PRO A 361 7.63 24.60 16.77
CA PRO A 361 6.33 25.20 17.06
C PRO A 361 5.33 24.90 15.94
N ARG A 362 4.05 24.72 16.26
CA ARG A 362 3.00 24.50 15.26
C ARG A 362 2.47 25.85 14.76
N ALA A 363 2.13 25.93 13.48
CA ALA A 363 1.54 27.14 12.90
C ALA A 363 0.27 27.59 13.64
N GLY A 364 -0.52 26.65 14.17
CA GLY A 364 -1.71 26.92 14.97
C GLY A 364 -1.44 27.71 16.27
N ASP A 365 -0.25 27.53 16.85
CA ASP A 365 0.17 28.11 18.14
C ASP A 365 0.92 29.45 17.98
N MET A 366 1.13 29.88 16.74
CA MET A 366 1.85 31.10 16.39
C MET A 366 0.94 32.13 15.71
N ASP A 367 1.16 33.40 16.02
CA ASP A 367 0.63 34.56 15.31
C ASP A 367 1.68 35.11 14.35
N LEU A 368 1.23 35.57 13.17
CA LEU A 368 2.09 36.23 12.18
C LEU A 368 1.96 37.74 12.35
N GLU A 369 3.01 38.39 12.83
CA GLU A 369 3.08 39.84 12.91
C GLU A 369 3.71 40.42 11.65
N TRP A 370 3.00 41.33 10.98
CA TRP A 370 3.56 42.21 9.97
C TRP A 370 4.06 43.51 10.62
N ARG A 371 5.36 43.79 10.50
CA ARG A 371 6.03 44.96 11.10
C ARG A 371 6.19 46.08 10.06
N GLN A 372 5.35 47.11 10.15
CA GLN A 372 5.40 48.30 9.29
C GLN A 372 6.21 49.41 9.98
N GLY A 373 7.52 49.43 9.74
CA GLY A 373 8.43 50.38 10.39
C GLY A 373 8.67 50.06 11.88
N ARG A 374 9.08 51.05 12.68
CA ARG A 374 9.52 50.83 14.08
C ARG A 374 8.37 50.65 15.08
N THR A 375 7.14 51.06 14.76
CA THR A 375 6.06 51.20 15.76
C THR A 375 4.76 50.50 15.40
N ALA A 376 4.47 50.25 14.11
CA ALA A 376 3.22 49.60 13.72
C ALA A 376 3.43 48.09 13.56
N ARG A 377 2.68 47.31 14.33
CA ARG A 377 2.63 45.85 14.25
C ARG A 377 1.17 45.44 14.02
N VAL A 378 0.95 44.62 13.00
CA VAL A 378 -0.39 44.11 12.65
C VAL A 378 -0.33 42.59 12.69
N VAL A 379 -1.15 41.96 13.51
CA VAL A 379 -1.29 40.50 13.51
C VAL A 379 -2.18 40.10 12.35
N LEU A 380 -1.69 39.22 11.49
CA LEU A 380 -2.42 38.65 10.37
C LEU A 380 -3.00 37.30 10.80
N GLN A 381 -4.24 37.03 10.42
CA GLN A 381 -4.94 35.77 10.71
C GLN A 381 -5.67 35.28 9.47
N ASP A 382 -5.95 33.97 9.40
CA ASP A 382 -6.75 33.37 8.31
C ASP A 382 -8.18 33.90 8.30
N GLU A 383 -8.71 34.25 9.48
CA GLU A 383 -10.00 34.90 9.66
C GLU A 383 -9.85 36.02 10.69
N ASP A 384 -10.39 37.20 10.38
CA ASP A 384 -10.47 38.36 11.27
C ASP A 384 -11.70 39.23 10.91
N ILE A 385 -11.82 40.41 11.54
CA ILE A 385 -12.92 41.34 11.29
C ILE A 385 -12.96 41.89 9.85
N THR A 386 -11.87 41.73 9.09
CA THR A 386 -11.75 42.22 7.71
C THR A 386 -12.07 41.13 6.68
N THR A 387 -12.28 39.89 7.12
CA THR A 387 -12.56 38.74 6.27
C THR A 387 -13.78 38.97 5.39
N LYS A 388 -13.62 38.70 4.09
CA LYS A 388 -14.69 38.91 3.10
C LYS A 388 -15.71 37.78 3.14
N ILE A 389 -16.98 38.14 3.31
CA ILE A 389 -18.13 37.24 3.26
C ILE A 389 -19.04 37.68 2.11
N GLU A 390 -19.32 36.76 1.18
CA GLU A 390 -20.15 36.98 0.00
C GLU A 390 -21.14 35.82 -0.16
N SER A 391 -22.46 36.09 -0.09
CA SER A 391 -23.53 35.13 -0.40
C SER A 391 -23.30 33.73 0.21
N ASP A 392 -23.18 33.69 1.54
CA ASP A 392 -22.92 32.49 2.37
C ASP A 392 -21.52 31.87 2.23
N TRP A 393 -20.58 32.54 1.56
CA TRP A 393 -19.19 32.11 1.46
C TRP A 393 -18.23 33.05 2.17
N LYS A 394 -17.42 32.50 3.06
CA LYS A 394 -16.30 33.18 3.72
C LYS A 394 -14.99 32.82 3.03
N ARG A 395 -14.24 33.81 2.56
CA ARG A 395 -12.92 33.59 1.93
C ARG A 395 -11.82 33.69 2.98
N LEU A 396 -10.94 32.68 3.09
CA LEU A 396 -9.76 32.78 3.94
C LEU A 396 -8.86 33.96 3.52
N ASN A 397 -8.35 34.69 4.50
CA ASN A 397 -7.46 35.82 4.29
C ASN A 397 -6.09 35.34 3.78
N THR A 398 -5.54 36.08 2.82
CA THR A 398 -4.23 35.81 2.19
C THR A 398 -3.31 37.02 2.32
N LEU A 399 -2.03 36.89 1.95
CA LEU A 399 -1.13 38.05 1.89
C LEU A 399 -1.65 39.16 0.96
N LEU A 400 -2.30 38.78 -0.15
CA LEU A 400 -2.95 39.72 -1.07
C LEU A 400 -4.12 40.46 -0.42
N HIS A 401 -4.89 39.81 0.46
CA HIS A 401 -5.99 40.45 1.19
C HIS A 401 -5.48 41.63 2.03
N TYR A 402 -4.37 41.43 2.75
CA TYR A 402 -3.73 42.48 3.55
C TYR A 402 -2.78 43.39 2.75
N GLN A 403 -2.64 43.16 1.44
CA GLN A 403 -1.75 43.91 0.55
C GLN A 403 -0.27 43.91 1.01
N VAL A 404 0.18 42.78 1.57
CA VAL A 404 1.58 42.61 1.97
C VAL A 404 2.46 42.69 0.72
N SER A 405 3.50 43.52 0.80
CA SER A 405 4.42 43.78 -0.31
C SER A 405 5.68 42.93 -0.21
N ASP A 406 6.41 42.82 -1.32
CA ASP A 406 7.71 42.14 -1.35
C ASP A 406 8.69 42.76 -0.34
N ARG A 407 9.53 41.93 0.28
CA ARG A 407 10.54 42.28 1.30
C ARG A 407 10.01 42.89 2.59
N CYS A 408 8.71 42.79 2.86
CA CYS A 408 8.14 43.20 4.13
C CYS A 408 8.72 42.39 5.30
N VAL A 409 8.90 43.07 6.45
CA VAL A 409 9.39 42.43 7.68
C VAL A 409 8.24 41.77 8.41
N VAL A 410 8.41 40.50 8.75
CA VAL A 410 7.42 39.71 9.50
C VAL A 410 8.07 39.01 10.69
N ALA A 411 7.29 38.65 11.69
CA ALA A 411 7.75 37.85 12.83
C ALA A 411 6.71 36.82 13.23
N LEU A 412 7.17 35.64 13.64
CA LEU A 412 6.31 34.67 14.33
C LEU A 412 6.40 34.90 15.84
N VAL A 413 5.25 35.12 16.47
CA VAL A 413 5.16 35.27 17.92
C VAL A 413 4.23 34.20 18.51
N PRO A 414 4.54 33.63 19.69
CA PRO A 414 3.62 32.71 20.34
C PRO A 414 2.27 33.38 20.61
N LYS A 415 1.18 32.70 20.29
CA LYS A 415 -0.17 33.17 20.62
C LYS A 415 -0.28 33.37 22.13
N GLN A 416 -0.52 34.62 22.55
CA GLN A 416 -0.92 34.85 23.93
C GLN A 416 -2.34 34.31 24.09
N MET A 417 -2.53 33.26 24.88
CA MET A 417 -3.88 32.84 25.29
C MET A 417 -4.52 33.99 26.08
N SER A 418 -5.28 34.85 25.40
CA SER A 418 -6.16 35.79 26.07
C SER A 418 -7.17 34.96 26.85
N SER A 419 -7.05 34.97 28.17
CA SER A 419 -8.07 34.49 29.10
C SER A 419 -9.30 35.40 29.01
N PHE A 420 -10.01 35.36 27.89
CA PHE A 420 -11.22 36.16 27.65
C PHE A 420 -12.21 35.33 26.86
N ASN A 421 -12.96 34.51 27.59
CA ASN A 421 -14.39 34.30 27.45
C ASN A 421 -14.88 33.50 28.67
N ILE A 422 -14.84 34.15 29.85
CA ILE A 422 -15.65 33.74 31.00
C ILE A 422 -16.63 34.91 31.25
N PRO A 423 -17.94 34.74 31.04
CA PRO A 423 -18.91 35.68 31.57
C PRO A 423 -18.78 35.67 33.09
N SER A 424 -18.44 36.83 33.64
CA SER A 424 -18.29 37.02 35.08
C SER A 424 -19.65 36.93 35.77
N SER A 425 -19.90 35.86 36.53
CA SER A 425 -20.60 35.93 37.83
C SER A 425 -20.67 34.55 38.51
N ALA A 426 -19.96 34.43 39.64
CA ALA A 426 -20.23 33.60 40.83
C ALA A 426 -18.95 32.96 41.42
N SER A 427 -18.24 33.76 42.22
CA SER A 427 -17.61 33.44 43.53
C SER A 427 -17.31 31.98 43.96
N PHE A 428 -15.99 31.68 44.04
CA PHE A 428 -15.20 30.93 45.08
C PHE A 428 -15.45 29.43 45.39
N PRO A 429 -14.48 28.69 45.99
CA PRO A 429 -13.02 28.65 45.81
C PRO A 429 -12.46 27.21 45.59
N ARG A 430 -11.15 27.10 45.30
CA ARG A 430 -10.37 25.85 45.23
C ARG A 430 -10.32 25.10 46.57
N SER A 431 -10.53 23.77 46.56
CA SER A 431 -9.84 22.80 47.44
C SER A 431 -10.04 21.32 47.02
N ILE A 432 -8.91 20.63 46.80
CA ILE A 432 -8.50 19.28 47.27
C ILE A 432 -9.51 18.09 47.28
N SER A 433 -9.05 16.98 46.69
CA SER A 433 -9.24 15.55 47.05
C SER A 433 -10.11 14.66 46.15
N ARG A 434 -9.43 13.64 45.58
CA ARG A 434 -9.75 12.20 45.66
C ARG A 434 -11.05 11.88 46.40
N TYR A 435 -12.00 11.24 45.71
CA TYR A 435 -12.66 9.98 46.08
C TYR A 435 -13.57 9.58 44.90
N GLY A 436 -13.43 8.34 44.42
CA GLY A 436 -14.26 7.79 43.36
C GLY A 436 -15.64 7.35 43.85
N VAL A 437 -16.60 7.31 42.92
CA VAL A 437 -17.77 6.41 42.96
C VAL A 437 -18.14 6.06 41.52
N ASP A 438 -18.12 4.77 41.22
CA ASP A 438 -18.61 4.11 40.02
C ASP A 438 -20.14 4.22 39.88
N VAL A 439 -20.64 4.47 38.66
CA VAL A 439 -21.86 3.84 38.12
C VAL A 439 -21.71 3.69 36.60
N PRO A 440 -22.00 2.51 36.00
CA PRO A 440 -21.70 2.20 34.61
C PRO A 440 -22.86 2.56 33.68
N PHE A 441 -22.57 3.15 32.51
CA PHE A 441 -23.51 3.18 31.39
C PHE A 441 -22.91 2.47 30.17
N ARG A 442 -23.59 1.41 29.76
CA ARG A 442 -23.25 0.48 28.70
C ARG A 442 -24.20 0.74 27.54
N SER A 443 -23.73 1.31 26.42
CA SER A 443 -24.40 1.14 25.11
C SER A 443 -23.58 1.65 23.92
N THR A 444 -23.25 0.69 23.04
CA THR A 444 -22.97 0.74 21.59
C THR A 444 -21.70 1.44 21.05
N PRO A 445 -20.77 0.69 20.41
CA PRO A 445 -19.70 1.26 19.60
C PRO A 445 -20.16 1.37 18.14
N THR A 446 -20.51 2.58 17.71
CA THR A 446 -20.45 2.95 16.29
C THR A 446 -19.02 3.34 15.94
N SER A 447 -18.44 2.64 14.96
CA SER A 447 -17.29 2.96 14.12
C SER A 447 -16.20 3.90 14.66
N PRO A 448 -14.96 3.44 14.90
CA PRO A 448 -13.82 4.34 15.04
C PRO A 448 -13.30 4.69 13.64
N ASP A 449 -13.61 5.91 13.20
CA ASP A 449 -12.89 6.57 12.12
C ASP A 449 -11.45 6.88 12.58
N SER A 450 -10.53 6.56 11.68
CA SER A 450 -9.07 6.65 11.79
C SER A 450 -8.58 8.04 12.25
N PRO A 451 -7.56 8.15 13.12
CA PRO A 451 -6.92 9.44 13.42
C PRO A 451 -5.90 9.75 12.33
N HIS A 452 -6.39 10.16 11.16
CA HIS A 452 -5.58 10.87 10.18
C HIS A 452 -6.10 12.30 10.10
N SER A 453 -5.16 13.26 10.11
CA SER A 453 -5.41 14.68 9.93
C SER A 453 -6.20 15.35 11.07
N ARG A 454 -5.48 15.85 12.08
CA ARG A 454 -5.88 17.08 12.75
C ARG A 454 -4.83 18.16 12.50
N VAL A 455 -4.78 18.64 11.26
CA VAL A 455 -4.86 20.10 11.08
C VAL A 455 -6.16 20.51 11.79
N PRO A 456 -6.26 21.63 12.52
CA PRO A 456 -7.58 22.13 12.84
C PRO A 456 -8.25 22.37 11.49
N MET A 457 -9.04 21.40 11.02
CA MET A 457 -10.09 21.71 10.08
C MET A 457 -10.86 22.79 10.81
N LEU A 458 -10.85 24.00 10.25
CA LEU A 458 -12.00 24.85 10.45
C LEU A 458 -13.15 24.02 9.90
N THR A 459 -13.77 23.24 10.79
CA THR A 459 -15.11 22.73 10.59
C THR A 459 -15.90 23.93 10.07
N PRO A 460 -16.70 23.80 9.00
CA PRO A 460 -17.69 24.82 8.71
C PRO A 460 -18.38 25.06 10.04
N ASP A 461 -18.37 26.31 10.49
CA ASP A 461 -19.09 26.68 11.68
C ASP A 461 -20.56 26.38 11.39
N LEU A 462 -20.98 25.15 11.71
CA LEU A 462 -22.28 24.59 11.36
C LEU A 462 -23.38 25.37 12.09
N GLU A 463 -23.00 26.17 13.09
CA GLU A 463 -23.86 27.13 13.78
C GLU A 463 -24.16 28.39 12.92
N SER A 464 -23.33 28.73 11.92
CA SER A 464 -23.46 29.95 11.11
C SER A 464 -24.05 29.76 9.71
N GLY A 465 -24.02 28.53 9.16
CA GLY A 465 -24.46 28.25 7.78
C GLY A 465 -23.52 28.76 6.67
N VAL A 466 -22.38 29.38 7.02
CA VAL A 466 -21.43 29.97 6.06
C VAL A 466 -20.36 28.95 5.66
N LYS A 467 -20.15 28.76 4.34
CA LYS A 467 -19.13 27.86 3.77
C LYS A 467 -17.80 28.58 3.61
N VAL A 468 -16.69 27.94 3.96
CA VAL A 468 -15.33 28.52 3.83
C VAL A 468 -14.67 28.08 2.52
N TRP A 469 -13.95 28.99 1.85
CA TRP A 469 -13.17 28.70 0.64
C TRP A 469 -11.87 29.50 0.58
N HIS A 470 -10.91 29.06 -0.24
CA HIS A 470 -9.62 29.74 -0.44
C HIS A 470 -9.45 30.28 -1.86
N LEU A 471 -9.09 29.40 -2.81
CA LEU A 471 -8.84 29.73 -4.21
C LEU A 471 -10.00 29.24 -5.09
N VAL A 472 -10.56 28.07 -4.78
CA VAL A 472 -11.60 27.41 -5.57
C VAL A 472 -12.91 27.41 -4.77
N LYS A 473 -13.96 28.06 -5.30
CA LYS A 473 -15.33 27.86 -4.83
C LYS A 473 -15.87 26.57 -5.46
N ASN A 474 -16.03 25.51 -4.68
CA ASN A 474 -16.84 24.37 -5.09
C ASN A 474 -18.30 24.82 -5.11
N HIS A 475 -18.80 25.31 -6.24
CA HIS A 475 -20.25 25.38 -6.41
C HIS A 475 -20.78 23.95 -6.30
N ASP A 476 -21.77 23.75 -5.43
CA ASP A 476 -22.63 22.57 -5.48
C ASP A 476 -23.24 22.56 -6.88
N HIS A 477 -22.61 21.83 -7.80
CA HIS A 477 -23.32 21.35 -8.97
C HIS A 477 -24.39 20.42 -8.42
N GLY A 478 -25.60 20.95 -8.24
CA GLY A 478 -26.76 20.14 -7.89
C GLY A 478 -26.82 18.91 -8.80
N ASP A 479 -26.88 17.73 -8.18
CA ASP A 479 -27.33 16.46 -8.75
C ASP A 479 -26.95 16.19 -10.22
N GLN A 480 -25.70 16.44 -10.62
CA GLN A 480 -25.13 15.75 -11.77
C GLN A 480 -24.42 14.51 -11.24
N LYS A 481 -25.18 13.40 -11.29
CA LYS A 481 -24.75 12.00 -11.09
C LYS A 481 -23.23 11.84 -11.10
N GLU A 482 -22.68 11.34 -10.00
CA GLU A 482 -21.27 10.99 -9.78
C GLU A 482 -20.68 10.02 -10.84
N GLY A 483 -21.46 9.55 -11.81
CA GLY A 483 -21.01 8.67 -12.90
C GLY A 483 -20.40 9.36 -14.13
N GLU A 484 -20.49 10.69 -14.30
CA GLU A 484 -20.11 11.34 -15.57
C GLU A 484 -18.81 12.17 -15.52
N ARG A 485 -18.18 12.31 -14.34
CA ARG A 485 -16.88 13.00 -14.21
C ARG A 485 -15.69 12.20 -14.76
N GLY A 486 -15.84 10.90 -15.01
CA GLY A 486 -14.75 10.02 -15.46
C GLY A 486 -14.42 10.05 -16.96
N SER A 487 -15.13 10.83 -17.79
CA SER A 487 -15.03 10.73 -19.26
C SER A 487 -14.60 12.01 -20.00
N LYS A 488 -14.41 13.13 -19.30
CA LYS A 488 -13.88 14.34 -19.96
C LYS A 488 -12.36 14.26 -20.01
N MET A 489 -11.82 13.93 -21.18
CA MET A 489 -10.41 14.04 -21.53
C MET A 489 -9.82 15.27 -20.85
N VAL A 490 -8.78 15.06 -20.03
CA VAL A 490 -8.03 16.12 -19.36
C VAL A 490 -7.67 17.17 -20.40
N SER A 491 -8.08 18.43 -20.20
CA SER A 491 -7.70 19.50 -21.14
C SER A 491 -6.18 19.46 -21.34
N GLU A 492 -5.74 19.66 -22.59
CA GLU A 492 -4.33 19.67 -23.00
C GLU A 492 -3.45 20.54 -22.07
N ILE A 493 -4.03 21.63 -21.55
CA ILE A 493 -3.39 22.58 -20.62
C ILE A 493 -3.12 21.97 -19.23
N TYR A 494 -3.97 21.05 -18.77
CA TYR A 494 -3.78 20.38 -17.48
C TYR A 494 -2.82 19.20 -17.60
N LEU A 495 -2.87 18.48 -18.72
CA LEU A 495 -1.96 17.37 -18.99
C LEU A 495 -0.51 17.86 -19.11
N THR A 496 -0.30 19.03 -19.74
CA THR A 496 1.02 19.68 -19.80
C THR A 496 1.56 20.06 -18.42
N ARG A 497 0.73 20.50 -17.46
CA ARG A 497 1.16 20.76 -16.06
C ARG A 497 1.57 19.48 -15.33
N LEU A 498 0.83 18.39 -15.53
CA LEU A 498 1.17 17.07 -14.96
C LEU A 498 2.50 16.56 -15.53
N LEU A 499 2.69 16.66 -16.85
CA LEU A 499 3.94 16.30 -17.52
C LEU A 499 5.12 17.17 -17.06
N ALA A 500 4.90 18.47 -16.88
CA ALA A 500 5.92 19.39 -16.37
C ALA A 500 6.40 18.99 -14.97
N THR A 501 5.45 18.70 -14.08
CA THR A 501 5.74 18.26 -12.72
C THR A 501 6.43 16.90 -12.72
N LYS A 502 5.93 15.94 -13.51
CA LYS A 502 6.55 14.61 -13.64
C LYS A 502 7.99 14.71 -14.14
N GLY A 503 8.23 15.47 -15.20
CA GLY A 503 9.58 15.68 -15.75
C GLY A 503 10.53 16.31 -14.74
N THR A 504 10.03 17.24 -13.91
CA THR A 504 10.79 17.88 -12.84
C THR A 504 11.13 16.93 -11.68
N LEU A 505 10.29 15.94 -11.39
CA LEU A 505 10.51 14.99 -10.29
C LEU A 505 11.16 13.67 -10.72
N GLN A 506 11.29 13.44 -12.03
CA GLN A 506 11.65 12.15 -12.63
C GLN A 506 12.93 11.55 -12.04
N LYS A 507 14.01 12.34 -11.93
CA LYS A 507 15.29 11.84 -11.42
C LYS A 507 15.19 11.31 -9.99
N PHE A 508 14.45 11.99 -9.11
CA PHE A 508 14.27 11.54 -7.72
C PHE A 508 13.47 10.24 -7.63
N VAL A 509 12.53 10.03 -8.57
CA VAL A 509 11.79 8.77 -8.68
C VAL A 509 12.71 7.66 -9.18
N ASP A 510 13.53 7.93 -10.19
CA ASP A 510 14.50 6.98 -10.75
C ASP A 510 15.53 6.56 -9.69
N ASP A 511 16.15 7.52 -9.01
CA ASP A 511 17.16 7.28 -7.97
C ASP A 511 16.61 6.40 -6.83
N LEU A 512 15.35 6.61 -6.43
CA LEU A 512 14.67 5.78 -5.44
C LEU A 512 14.41 4.37 -5.97
N PHE A 513 13.83 4.24 -7.16
CA PHE A 513 13.47 2.93 -7.72
C PHE A 513 14.71 2.08 -8.01
N GLU A 514 15.77 2.69 -8.54
CA GLU A 514 17.05 2.03 -8.78
C GLU A 514 17.65 1.53 -7.46
N THR A 515 17.61 2.34 -6.40
CA THR A 515 18.09 1.94 -5.08
C THR A 515 17.30 0.76 -4.50
N LEU A 516 15.96 0.78 -4.63
CA LEU A 516 15.09 -0.27 -4.09
C LEU A 516 15.19 -1.60 -4.87
N PHE A 517 15.49 -1.54 -6.18
CA PHE A 517 15.67 -2.70 -7.05
C PHE A 517 17.13 -3.00 -7.38
N SER A 518 18.06 -2.62 -6.50
CA SER A 518 19.48 -2.98 -6.63
C SER A 518 19.89 -4.06 -5.62
N THR A 519 20.78 -4.95 -6.04
CA THR A 519 21.43 -5.95 -5.17
C THR A 519 22.68 -5.40 -4.49
N VAL A 520 23.19 -4.25 -4.95
CA VAL A 520 24.34 -3.55 -4.36
C VAL A 520 24.02 -2.05 -4.32
N CYS A 521 23.90 -1.49 -3.14
CA CYS A 521 23.68 -0.05 -2.98
C CYS A 521 24.84 0.56 -2.20
N ARG A 522 25.57 1.50 -2.80
CA ARG A 522 26.68 2.23 -2.16
C ARG A 522 27.75 1.30 -1.51
N GLY A 523 28.01 0.15 -2.13
CA GLY A 523 28.95 -0.86 -1.62
C GLY A 523 28.40 -1.75 -0.51
N THR A 524 27.16 -1.55 -0.06
CA THR A 524 26.44 -2.47 0.83
C THR A 524 25.83 -3.61 0.02
N ALA A 525 25.88 -4.83 0.57
CA ALA A 525 25.23 -6.00 -0.01
C ALA A 525 23.72 -5.98 0.24
N LEU A 526 22.97 -6.73 -0.58
CA LEU A 526 21.55 -6.98 -0.40
C LEU A 526 21.23 -7.44 1.04
N PRO A 527 20.16 -6.91 1.67
CA PRO A 527 19.71 -7.38 2.97
C PRO A 527 19.45 -8.89 3.00
N LEU A 528 20.02 -9.59 3.99
CA LEU A 528 19.91 -11.05 4.16
C LEU A 528 18.45 -11.52 4.19
N ALA A 529 17.57 -10.73 4.83
CA ALA A 529 16.15 -11.01 4.92
C ALA A 529 15.45 -11.16 3.56
N ILE A 530 15.85 -10.37 2.55
CA ILE A 530 15.27 -10.42 1.21
C ILE A 530 15.66 -11.73 0.53
N LYS A 531 16.97 -12.03 0.52
CA LYS A 531 17.49 -13.27 -0.07
C LYS A 531 16.87 -14.50 0.60
N TYR A 532 16.89 -14.55 1.93
CA TYR A 532 16.38 -15.69 2.70
C TYR A 532 14.88 -15.94 2.46
N MET A 533 14.06 -14.88 2.43
CA MET A 533 12.62 -15.03 2.17
C MET A 533 12.32 -15.36 0.69
N PHE A 534 13.10 -14.82 -0.25
CA PHE A 534 12.91 -15.14 -1.67
C PHE A 534 13.32 -16.57 -2.01
N ASP A 535 14.40 -17.07 -1.40
CA ASP A 535 14.80 -18.48 -1.50
C ASP A 535 13.71 -19.38 -0.92
N PHE A 536 13.16 -19.04 0.25
CA PHE A 536 12.03 -19.77 0.80
C PHE A 536 10.83 -19.83 -0.16
N LEU A 537 10.46 -18.71 -0.81
CA LEU A 537 9.36 -18.71 -1.78
C LEU A 537 9.68 -19.56 -3.02
N ASP A 538 10.93 -19.57 -3.48
CA ASP A 538 11.37 -20.41 -4.59
C ASP A 538 11.32 -21.90 -4.20
N GLU A 539 11.78 -22.26 -2.99
CA GLU A 539 11.70 -23.62 -2.44
C GLU A 539 10.24 -24.10 -2.29
N GLN A 540 9.34 -23.24 -1.82
CA GLN A 540 7.90 -23.56 -1.74
C GLN A 540 7.31 -23.78 -3.13
N ALA A 541 7.67 -22.95 -4.11
CA ALA A 541 7.23 -23.14 -5.48
C ALA A 541 7.75 -24.46 -6.07
N ASP A 542 9.01 -24.82 -5.83
CA ASP A 542 9.59 -26.10 -6.25
C ASP A 542 8.92 -27.30 -5.58
N GLY A 543 8.69 -27.24 -4.26
CA GLY A 543 8.02 -28.28 -3.49
C GLY A 543 6.59 -28.59 -3.98
N HIS A 544 5.91 -27.59 -4.56
CA HIS A 544 4.57 -27.75 -5.14
C HIS A 544 4.56 -27.88 -6.68
N GLY A 545 5.72 -28.07 -7.33
CA GLY A 545 5.81 -28.29 -8.79
C GLY A 545 5.49 -27.05 -9.64
N ILE A 546 5.64 -25.85 -9.08
CA ILE A 546 5.37 -24.57 -9.75
C ILE A 546 6.64 -24.06 -10.43
N HIS A 547 6.79 -24.36 -11.71
CA HIS A 547 7.93 -23.90 -12.52
C HIS A 547 7.63 -22.63 -13.36
N ASP A 548 6.41 -22.10 -13.28
CA ASP A 548 6.06 -20.82 -13.93
C ASP A 548 6.77 -19.64 -13.23
N MET A 549 7.68 -18.99 -13.95
CA MET A 549 8.46 -17.85 -13.45
C MET A 549 7.58 -16.65 -13.11
N ASP A 550 6.45 -16.45 -13.80
CA ASP A 550 5.54 -15.35 -13.48
C ASP A 550 4.88 -15.53 -12.11
N VAL A 551 4.63 -16.78 -11.71
CA VAL A 551 4.05 -17.08 -10.38
C VAL A 551 5.06 -16.69 -9.30
N ARG A 552 6.32 -17.11 -9.44
CA ARG A 552 7.40 -16.77 -8.51
C ARG A 552 7.65 -15.28 -8.45
N HIS A 553 7.69 -14.60 -9.60
CA HIS A 553 7.76 -13.14 -9.69
C HIS A 553 6.62 -12.49 -8.91
N THR A 554 5.39 -12.97 -9.13
CA THR A 554 4.20 -12.44 -8.46
C THR A 554 4.27 -12.64 -6.95
N TRP A 555 4.71 -13.81 -6.47
CA TRP A 555 4.89 -14.08 -5.04
C TRP A 555 5.91 -13.14 -4.41
N LYS A 556 7.07 -12.94 -5.07
CA LYS A 556 8.12 -12.00 -4.61
C LYS A 556 7.61 -10.56 -4.56
N SER A 557 6.93 -10.10 -5.62
CA SER A 557 6.31 -8.76 -5.68
C SER A 557 5.26 -8.55 -4.60
N ASN A 558 4.37 -9.53 -4.42
CA ASN A 558 3.31 -9.53 -3.41
C ASN A 558 3.88 -9.61 -1.98
N CYS A 559 5.04 -10.25 -1.78
CA CYS A 559 5.67 -10.47 -0.49
C CYS A 559 6.37 -9.20 0.04
N LEU A 560 7.15 -8.52 -0.80
CA LEU A 560 8.00 -7.41 -0.36
C LEU A 560 7.62 -6.06 -1.01
N PRO A 561 7.81 -5.80 -2.31
CA PRO A 561 7.56 -4.48 -2.90
C PRO A 561 6.15 -3.94 -2.66
N LEU A 562 5.13 -4.76 -2.89
CA LEU A 562 3.73 -4.33 -2.82
C LEU A 562 3.20 -4.19 -1.39
N ARG A 563 3.96 -4.64 -0.39
CA ARG A 563 3.57 -4.58 1.03
C ARG A 563 4.41 -3.59 1.81
N PHE A 564 5.72 -3.78 1.77
CA PHE A 564 6.64 -2.98 2.55
C PHE A 564 7.01 -1.68 1.82
N TRP A 565 7.55 -1.78 0.59
CA TRP A 565 8.05 -0.61 -0.13
C TRP A 565 6.96 0.38 -0.51
N VAL A 566 5.83 -0.09 -1.04
CA VAL A 566 4.66 0.77 -1.32
C VAL A 566 4.22 1.52 -0.06
N ASN A 567 4.19 0.85 1.10
CA ASN A 567 3.76 1.48 2.34
C ASN A 567 4.75 2.57 2.79
N VAL A 568 6.06 2.31 2.69
CA VAL A 568 7.11 3.28 3.02
C VAL A 568 7.10 4.47 2.05
N ILE A 569 6.95 4.24 0.75
CA ILE A 569 6.87 5.31 -0.27
C ILE A 569 5.66 6.21 -0.02
N LYS A 570 4.50 5.63 0.28
CA LYS A 570 3.29 6.40 0.60
C LYS A 570 3.40 7.12 1.94
N ASN A 571 4.15 6.57 2.89
CA ASN A 571 4.23 7.04 4.26
C ASN A 571 5.67 7.31 4.69
N PRO A 572 6.38 8.28 4.08
CA PRO A 572 7.74 8.61 4.47
C PRO A 572 7.82 9.10 5.93
N GLN A 573 6.72 9.62 6.49
CA GLN A 573 6.64 9.95 7.91
C GLN A 573 6.74 8.73 8.83
N PHE A 574 6.70 7.49 8.32
CA PHE A 574 7.04 6.32 9.13
C PHE A 574 8.54 6.18 9.35
N VAL A 575 9.37 6.77 8.48
CA VAL A 575 10.84 6.68 8.54
C VAL A 575 11.45 7.99 9.06
N PHE A 576 10.84 9.13 8.75
CA PHE A 576 11.36 10.45 9.09
C PHE A 576 10.42 11.25 10.00
N ASP A 577 10.99 12.12 10.82
CA ASP A 577 10.24 13.11 11.59
C ASP A 577 9.88 14.32 10.72
N ILE A 578 8.88 14.12 9.87
CA ILE A 578 8.38 15.08 8.88
C ILE A 578 6.85 15.19 8.95
N HIS A 579 6.34 16.31 8.43
CA HIS A 579 4.92 16.48 8.16
C HIS A 579 4.60 16.22 6.69
N LYS A 580 3.69 15.29 6.44
CA LYS A 580 3.16 14.99 5.11
C LYS A 580 1.84 15.72 4.91
N SER A 581 1.83 16.73 4.02
CA SER A 581 0.62 17.44 3.63
C SER A 581 -0.29 16.58 2.73
N SER A 582 -1.57 16.97 2.58
CA SER A 582 -2.52 16.24 1.72
C SER A 582 -2.08 16.20 0.25
N ILE A 583 -1.49 17.28 -0.26
CA ILE A 583 -1.02 17.31 -1.66
C ILE A 583 0.21 16.43 -1.86
N THR A 584 1.14 16.41 -0.89
CA THR A 584 2.31 15.52 -0.92
C THR A 584 1.88 14.06 -0.86
N ASP A 585 0.89 13.71 -0.03
CA ASP A 585 0.31 12.36 0.03
C ASP A 585 -0.30 11.92 -1.32
N ALA A 586 -1.03 12.82 -1.99
CA ALA A 586 -1.58 12.54 -3.31
C ALA A 586 -0.48 12.28 -4.36
N CYS A 587 0.61 13.06 -4.34
CA CYS A 587 1.73 12.87 -5.26
C CYS A 587 2.50 11.57 -4.98
N LEU A 588 2.80 11.27 -3.71
CA LEU A 588 3.43 10.01 -3.32
C LEU A 588 2.57 8.79 -3.66
N SER A 589 1.24 8.94 -3.62
CA SER A 589 0.33 7.89 -4.07
C SER A 589 0.44 7.61 -5.57
N VAL A 590 0.67 8.62 -6.39
CA VAL A 590 0.97 8.43 -7.83
C VAL A 590 2.28 7.69 -8.02
N VAL A 591 3.35 8.10 -7.32
CA VAL A 591 4.66 7.43 -7.40
C VAL A 591 4.56 5.97 -6.94
N ALA A 592 3.86 5.72 -5.84
CA ALA A 592 3.62 4.36 -5.34
C ALA A 592 2.82 3.52 -6.33
N GLN A 593 1.84 4.10 -7.04
CA GLN A 593 1.12 3.38 -8.09
C GLN A 593 2.04 3.01 -9.26
N THR A 594 2.91 3.91 -9.70
CA THR A 594 3.92 3.61 -10.72
C THR A 594 4.86 2.49 -10.27
N PHE A 595 5.29 2.51 -9.00
CA PHE A 595 6.11 1.44 -8.41
C PHE A 595 5.38 0.09 -8.43
N MET A 596 4.09 0.07 -8.08
CA MET A 596 3.26 -1.14 -8.15
C MET A 596 3.13 -1.68 -9.58
N ASP A 597 2.86 -0.81 -10.55
CA ASP A 597 2.73 -1.17 -11.96
C ASP A 597 4.03 -1.77 -12.52
N SER A 598 5.17 -1.29 -12.04
CA SER A 598 6.51 -1.79 -12.38
C SER A 598 6.76 -3.21 -11.86
N CYS A 599 6.09 -3.63 -10.78
CA CYS A 599 6.21 -4.97 -10.22
C CYS A 599 5.30 -6.01 -10.91
N SER A 600 4.39 -5.58 -11.78
CA SER A 600 3.40 -6.45 -12.42
C SER A 600 3.97 -7.23 -13.62
N THR A 601 3.59 -8.50 -13.76
CA THR A 601 3.86 -9.31 -14.96
C THR A 601 2.86 -9.07 -16.10
N SER A 602 1.74 -8.38 -15.83
CA SER A 602 0.72 -8.12 -16.84
C SER A 602 1.16 -7.10 -17.90
N GLU A 603 0.71 -7.31 -19.15
CA GLU A 603 0.94 -6.35 -20.23
C GLU A 603 0.38 -4.97 -19.88
N HIS A 604 1.17 -3.94 -20.16
CA HIS A 604 0.78 -2.55 -19.93
C HIS A 604 -0.14 -2.05 -21.06
N ARG A 605 -1.42 -2.45 -21.02
CA ARG A 605 -2.42 -2.00 -22.00
C ARG A 605 -2.92 -0.61 -21.67
N LEU A 606 -2.71 0.33 -22.58
CA LEU A 606 -3.22 1.69 -22.49
C LEU A 606 -4.51 1.82 -23.32
N GLY A 607 -5.36 2.75 -22.91
CA GLY A 607 -6.64 3.03 -23.53
C GLY A 607 -7.15 4.39 -23.04
N LYS A 608 -8.20 4.91 -23.67
CA LYS A 608 -8.76 6.22 -23.33
C LYS A 608 -9.24 6.32 -21.88
N ASP A 609 -9.67 5.20 -21.29
CA ASP A 609 -10.15 5.11 -19.91
C ASP A 609 -9.03 4.70 -18.93
N SER A 610 -7.76 4.75 -19.35
CA SER A 610 -6.65 4.46 -18.43
C SER A 610 -6.51 5.58 -17.42
N PRO A 611 -6.25 5.28 -16.14
CA PRO A 611 -5.95 6.29 -15.15
C PRO A 611 -4.81 7.21 -15.61
N SER A 612 -4.90 8.50 -15.28
CA SER A 612 -3.91 9.49 -15.71
C SER A 612 -2.50 9.19 -15.22
N THR A 613 -2.35 8.56 -14.05
CA THR A 613 -1.07 8.05 -13.54
C THR A 613 -0.43 7.04 -14.49
N LYS A 614 -1.25 6.12 -15.03
CA LYS A 614 -0.83 5.08 -15.96
C LYS A 614 -0.38 5.68 -17.30
N LEU A 615 -1.07 6.71 -17.78
CA LEU A 615 -0.67 7.45 -18.97
C LEU A 615 0.64 8.20 -18.73
N LEU A 616 0.76 8.89 -17.59
CA LEU A 616 1.88 9.76 -17.26
C LEU A 616 3.24 9.03 -17.21
N TYR A 617 3.25 7.77 -16.75
CA TYR A 617 4.46 6.94 -16.63
C TYR A 617 4.51 5.78 -17.65
N ALA A 618 3.66 5.81 -18.67
CA ALA A 618 3.54 4.72 -19.65
C ALA A 618 4.86 4.32 -20.33
N LYS A 619 5.75 5.29 -20.57
CA LYS A 619 7.05 5.08 -21.22
C LYS A 619 8.10 4.52 -20.27
N ASP A 620 8.00 4.84 -18.98
CA ASP A 620 9.00 4.49 -17.96
C ASP A 620 8.74 3.09 -17.39
N ILE A 621 7.47 2.67 -17.29
CA ILE A 621 7.08 1.38 -16.70
C ILE A 621 7.79 0.17 -17.36
N PRO A 622 7.91 0.05 -18.69
CA PRO A 622 8.68 -1.04 -19.29
C PRO A 622 10.15 -1.07 -18.84
N HIS A 623 10.75 0.10 -18.63
CA HIS A 623 12.12 0.21 -18.14
C HIS A 623 12.22 -0.29 -16.68
N TYR A 624 11.33 0.18 -15.81
CA TYR A 624 11.29 -0.26 -14.42
C TYR A 624 10.98 -1.76 -14.28
N LYS A 625 10.08 -2.32 -15.11
CA LYS A 625 9.85 -3.77 -15.16
C LYS A 625 11.14 -4.55 -15.43
N SER A 626 11.98 -4.07 -16.35
CA SER A 626 13.27 -4.69 -16.63
C SER A 626 14.23 -4.64 -15.42
N TRP A 627 14.13 -3.61 -14.57
CA TRP A 627 14.90 -3.54 -13.32
C TRP A 627 14.40 -4.57 -12.32
N VAL A 628 13.09 -4.73 -12.16
CA VAL A 628 12.48 -5.72 -11.26
C VAL A 628 12.84 -7.15 -11.69
N GLU A 629 12.71 -7.46 -12.99
CA GLU A 629 13.09 -8.76 -13.54
C GLU A 629 14.57 -9.07 -13.29
N ARG A 630 15.45 -8.10 -13.54
CA ARG A 630 16.89 -8.23 -13.26
C ARG A 630 17.16 -8.40 -11.77
N TYR A 631 16.52 -7.62 -10.92
CA TYR A 631 16.64 -7.69 -9.46
C TYR A 631 16.32 -9.10 -8.95
N TYR A 632 15.21 -9.69 -9.36
CA TYR A 632 14.85 -11.05 -8.95
C TYR A 632 15.80 -12.12 -9.52
N ALA A 633 16.27 -11.94 -10.75
CA ALA A 633 17.24 -12.85 -11.38
C ALA A 633 18.62 -12.78 -10.71
N ASP A 634 19.05 -11.59 -10.26
CA ASP A 634 20.33 -11.43 -9.59
C ASP A 634 20.28 -11.96 -8.16
N ILE A 635 19.15 -11.78 -7.44
CA ILE A 635 18.95 -12.38 -6.12
C ILE A 635 18.99 -13.91 -6.18
N SER A 636 18.36 -14.53 -7.19
CA SER A 636 18.36 -16.00 -7.31
C SER A 636 19.75 -16.57 -7.58
N ARG A 637 20.64 -15.79 -8.21
CA ARG A 637 22.05 -16.17 -8.45
C ARG A 637 22.95 -16.01 -7.23
N LEU A 638 22.53 -15.25 -6.21
CA LEU A 638 23.31 -15.11 -4.98
C LEU A 638 23.39 -16.46 -4.25
N PRO A 639 24.51 -16.75 -3.55
CA PRO A 639 24.62 -17.93 -2.71
C PRO A 639 23.46 -18.02 -1.72
N ALA A 640 22.95 -19.25 -1.51
CA ALA A 640 21.94 -19.51 -0.50
C ALA A 640 22.50 -19.19 0.90
N ILE A 641 21.68 -18.60 1.75
CA ILE A 641 22.05 -18.28 3.14
C ILE A 641 21.75 -19.51 3.99
N SER A 642 22.75 -19.97 4.75
CA SER A 642 22.53 -21.10 5.66
C SER A 642 21.60 -20.68 6.82
N ASP A 643 20.81 -21.63 7.34
CA ASP A 643 19.98 -21.36 8.53
C ASP A 643 20.82 -20.92 9.73
N GLN A 644 22.05 -21.41 9.85
CA GLN A 644 22.97 -21.00 10.91
C GLN A 644 23.36 -19.52 10.80
N ASP A 645 23.73 -19.06 9.61
CA ASP A 645 24.12 -17.66 9.38
C ASP A 645 22.91 -16.73 9.54
N MET A 646 21.74 -17.14 9.04
CA MET A 646 20.51 -16.39 9.20
C MET A 646 20.11 -16.29 10.68
N ASN A 647 20.19 -17.38 11.43
CA ASN A 647 19.90 -17.36 12.86
C ASN A 647 20.87 -16.46 13.63
N ALA A 648 22.18 -16.52 13.34
CA ALA A 648 23.16 -15.61 13.93
C ALA A 648 22.82 -14.13 13.66
N TYR A 649 22.40 -13.81 12.44
CA TYR A 649 21.93 -12.47 12.08
C TYR A 649 20.66 -12.08 12.87
N LEU A 650 19.67 -12.96 12.95
CA LEU A 650 18.42 -12.73 13.66
C LEU A 650 18.62 -12.56 15.17
N ALA A 651 19.51 -13.35 15.78
CA ALA A 651 19.90 -13.22 17.19
C ALA A 651 20.54 -11.85 17.46
N GLU A 652 21.42 -11.37 16.58
CA GLU A 652 22.02 -10.06 16.73
C GLU A 652 20.99 -8.94 16.59
N GLN A 653 20.08 -9.01 15.62
CA GLN A 653 18.98 -8.05 15.49
C GLN A 653 18.06 -8.05 16.72
N ALA A 654 17.73 -9.23 17.24
CA ALA A 654 16.93 -9.37 18.46
C ALA A 654 17.64 -8.76 19.69
N ARG A 655 18.96 -8.96 19.80
CA ARG A 655 19.78 -8.41 20.88
C ARG A 655 19.81 -6.88 20.84
N LEU A 656 20.04 -6.30 19.67
CA LEU A 656 20.11 -4.84 19.45
C LEU A 656 18.82 -4.12 19.87
N HIS A 657 17.66 -4.77 19.72
CA HIS A 657 16.34 -4.18 19.95
C HIS A 657 15.57 -4.79 21.13
N SER A 658 16.27 -5.49 22.03
CA SER A 658 15.67 -6.26 23.13
C SER A 658 14.94 -5.42 24.19
N SER A 659 15.23 -4.13 24.28
CA SER A 659 14.64 -3.19 25.27
C SER A 659 13.66 -2.19 24.65
N GLU A 660 13.34 -2.35 23.36
CA GLU A 660 12.51 -1.39 22.61
C GLU A 660 11.02 -1.50 22.93
N PHE A 661 10.55 -2.65 23.43
CA PHE A 661 9.13 -2.88 23.71
C PHE A 661 8.93 -3.63 25.03
N ASN A 662 7.82 -3.33 25.70
CA ASN A 662 7.41 -4.08 26.87
C ASN A 662 6.68 -5.37 26.46
N VAL A 663 7.38 -6.49 26.58
CA VAL A 663 6.87 -7.82 26.22
C VAL A 663 5.67 -8.22 27.09
N LEU A 664 5.64 -7.86 28.37
CA LEU A 664 4.50 -8.20 29.25
C LEU A 664 3.24 -7.45 28.84
N SER A 665 3.34 -6.18 28.49
CA SER A 665 2.21 -5.40 27.94
C SER A 665 1.71 -6.01 26.63
N ALA A 666 2.60 -6.44 25.73
CA ALA A 666 2.20 -7.13 24.49
C ALA A 666 1.50 -8.48 24.79
N LEU A 667 2.02 -9.27 25.73
CA LEU A 667 1.42 -10.53 26.14
C LEU A 667 0.05 -10.34 26.80
N HIS A 668 -0.11 -9.28 27.59
CA HIS A 668 -1.39 -8.92 28.20
C HIS A 668 -2.44 -8.60 27.13
N GLU A 669 -2.08 -7.80 26.12
CA GLU A 669 -2.94 -7.53 24.97
C GLU A 669 -3.29 -8.80 24.18
N ILE A 670 -2.33 -9.70 23.94
CA ILE A 670 -2.58 -11.00 23.29
C ILE A 670 -3.54 -11.85 24.14
N PHE A 671 -3.40 -11.82 25.46
CA PHE A 671 -4.21 -12.61 26.38
C PHE A 671 -5.70 -12.23 26.34
N THR A 672 -6.04 -11.00 25.93
CA THR A 672 -7.46 -10.62 25.70
C THR A 672 -8.13 -11.50 24.65
N TYR A 673 -7.38 -11.94 23.62
CA TYR A 673 -7.86 -12.87 22.61
C TYR A 673 -7.96 -14.31 23.14
N VAL A 674 -7.04 -14.71 24.03
CA VAL A 674 -7.14 -16.01 24.73
C VAL A 674 -8.40 -16.05 25.59
N SER A 675 -8.69 -14.98 26.33
CA SER A 675 -9.88 -14.86 27.16
C SER A 675 -11.16 -14.86 26.34
N LYS A 676 -11.15 -14.19 25.18
CA LYS A 676 -12.32 -14.08 24.30
C LYS A 676 -12.68 -15.39 23.60
N TYR A 677 -11.69 -16.19 23.20
CA TYR A 677 -11.85 -17.43 22.44
C TYR A 677 -11.38 -18.65 23.24
N SER A 678 -11.53 -18.60 24.56
CA SER A 678 -10.94 -19.59 25.47
C SER A 678 -11.45 -21.01 25.20
N GLN A 679 -12.74 -21.14 24.87
CA GLN A 679 -13.35 -22.43 24.59
C GLN A 679 -12.76 -23.02 23.30
N GLU A 680 -12.78 -22.26 22.21
CA GLU A 680 -12.29 -22.72 20.91
C GLU A 680 -10.80 -23.04 20.93
N ILE A 681 -10.01 -22.26 21.68
CA ILE A 681 -8.56 -22.51 21.87
C ILE A 681 -8.34 -23.80 22.66
N THR A 682 -9.08 -24.01 23.76
CA THR A 682 -8.93 -25.21 24.59
C THR A 682 -9.34 -26.45 23.81
N GLU A 683 -10.48 -26.40 23.12
CA GLU A 683 -10.95 -27.48 22.24
C GLU A 683 -9.91 -27.79 21.15
N ALA A 684 -9.36 -26.79 20.46
CA ALA A 684 -8.33 -27.02 19.44
C ALA A 684 -7.06 -27.67 20.00
N LEU A 685 -6.62 -27.26 21.20
CA LEU A 685 -5.46 -27.86 21.88
C LEU A 685 -5.76 -29.29 22.38
N GLU A 686 -7.00 -29.62 22.68
CA GLU A 686 -7.43 -30.98 23.00
C GLU A 686 -7.52 -31.87 21.77
N HIS A 687 -7.70 -31.33 20.56
CA HIS A 687 -7.71 -32.14 19.34
C HIS A 687 -6.31 -32.37 18.75
N ASP A 688 -5.32 -31.55 19.10
CA ASP A 688 -3.94 -31.69 18.62
C ASP A 688 -3.14 -32.67 19.50
N GLU A 689 -2.67 -33.77 18.90
CA GLU A 689 -1.92 -34.83 19.63
C GLU A 689 -0.63 -34.32 20.30
N GLN A 690 0.08 -33.37 19.68
CA GLN A 690 1.31 -32.83 20.25
C GLN A 690 1.00 -31.89 21.42
N ALA A 691 -0.10 -31.15 21.33
CA ALA A 691 -0.59 -30.29 22.41
C ALA A 691 -1.09 -31.11 23.61
N GLN A 692 -1.80 -32.22 23.37
CA GLN A 692 -2.23 -33.17 24.40
C GLN A 692 -1.02 -33.73 25.18
N LYS A 693 0.02 -34.22 24.46
CA LYS A 693 1.26 -34.76 25.07
C LYS A 693 1.93 -33.74 25.99
N GLN A 694 1.81 -32.45 25.68
CA GLN A 694 2.42 -31.36 26.43
C GLN A 694 1.47 -30.71 27.47
N LYS A 695 0.23 -31.22 27.57
CA LYS A 695 -0.84 -30.73 28.45
C LYS A 695 -1.10 -29.23 28.27
N LEU A 696 -1.13 -28.76 27.02
CA LEU A 696 -1.23 -27.32 26.72
C LEU A 696 -2.60 -26.74 27.09
N ALA A 697 -3.70 -27.45 26.80
CA ALA A 697 -5.06 -27.05 27.19
C ALA A 697 -5.17 -26.75 28.70
N TYR A 698 -4.71 -27.71 29.53
CA TYR A 698 -4.67 -27.55 30.98
C TYR A 698 -3.84 -26.35 31.46
N LYS A 699 -2.69 -26.08 30.81
CA LYS A 699 -1.86 -24.90 31.13
C LYS A 699 -2.58 -23.58 30.79
N VAL A 700 -3.32 -23.53 29.70
CA VAL A 700 -4.15 -22.37 29.33
C VAL A 700 -5.22 -22.12 30.38
N GLU A 701 -5.96 -23.16 30.79
CA GLU A 701 -6.99 -23.05 31.83
C GLU A 701 -6.42 -22.58 33.18
N GLN A 702 -5.23 -23.06 33.57
CA GLN A 702 -4.55 -22.58 34.77
C GLN A 702 -4.24 -21.09 34.70
N ILE A 703 -3.74 -20.61 33.56
CA ILE A 703 -3.42 -19.18 33.35
C ILE A 703 -4.71 -18.36 33.35
N ILE A 704 -5.78 -18.81 32.69
CA ILE A 704 -7.09 -18.14 32.71
C ILE A 704 -7.62 -18.01 34.14
N SER A 705 -7.53 -19.09 34.92
CA SER A 705 -7.95 -19.08 36.32
C SER A 705 -7.11 -18.11 37.16
N ALA A 706 -5.79 -18.07 36.95
CA ALA A 706 -4.89 -17.15 37.65
C ALA A 706 -5.16 -15.68 37.29
N MET A 707 -5.41 -15.39 36.01
CA MET A 707 -5.73 -14.03 35.53
C MET A 707 -7.11 -13.56 36.02
N SER A 708 -8.08 -14.47 36.17
CA SER A 708 -9.44 -14.15 36.62
C SER A 708 -9.57 -13.99 38.14
N ALA A 709 -8.71 -14.67 38.92
CA ALA A 709 -8.73 -14.60 40.39
C ALA A 709 -8.21 -13.27 40.95
N GLU A 710 -7.60 -12.43 40.10
CA GLU A 710 -6.95 -11.18 40.48
C GLU A 710 -7.58 -9.94 39.80
N SER A 711 -8.66 -10.17 39.02
CA SER A 711 -9.57 -9.14 38.50
C SER A 711 -10.67 -8.85 39.52
#